data_AF-A0A813KC21-F1
#
_entry.id   AF-A0A813KC21-F1
#
_cell.length_a   1.000
_cell.length_b   1.000
_cell.length_c   1.000
_cell.angle_alpha   90.00
_cell.angle_beta   90.00
_cell.angle_gamma   90.00
#
_symmetry.space_group_name_H-M   'P 1'
#
loop_
_entity.id
_entity.type
_entity.pdbx_description
1 polymer ?
#
loop_
_entity_poly.entity_id
_entity_poly.type
_entity_poly.pdbx_seq_one_letter_code
_entity_poly.pdbx_strand_id
1 'polypeptide(L)'
;MFLFRDKAPAQAAPSPDTATDGSQQREFLAVKAARWLGGAARQAGASIKRMAAGPSVEGLKSDLESRASGAPEALEAALTEWARLLAAPDDTPRYESPSGEAPLTFRAAFLSSRAYELSLATAASGIAAGRAVTSQKSLAACGSWRSFAKAVALPGSEDLVLKLPDALAETRNFPDCRRWAEEVATALKADAVGERMRIQRAAAGQRAEELRSTLRTLRTSGQPSASTAAEGCRASAESLQQYAAFRVGLDQAVSRLRILHDERMGRLQAAQSSMKEVGTEAGKRATDASERRDAILSEREAALVAPRQAVQDMDNDTSHLAAEKRILELEEHRRKLLIELEEASQHQAKERESRMALLRSRDVAAAEHRRRAEALERELQDLRPARFWQVAAPRAAALTEGEILSGLKQATGKFQSLATKFRSAGSGATTQRAFELRNQSVALQGQVLESVKAHARLELDRLEAAGAAVADSVATLLDVARARNDLLARGLSPEVEGLYSIAAVPRRSDMRQLRAALSAAEAAWQEATATWCAASATEEGGSGSSQKVAQLKAADAPAVLRDLEAARGRIAQCLAGLQRAGPDLYELAFLDGGEAGEIEASAAAAVEEQLPHGWEAHLTEDDLLYYHSLVSGETQWEMPAQDAAVSAGWRLFQAEDGGWFYHNPYNGEGVWWPELPTCAAEPASLDALRREAAAHS
;
A
#
# COMPACT_ATOMS: atom_id res chain seq x y z
N MET A 1 -41.60 30.87 3.39
CA MET A 1 -41.19 30.49 4.76
C MET A 1 -39.74 30.92 4.92
N PHE A 2 -39.46 32.06 5.56
CA PHE A 2 -39.09 32.20 7.00
C PHE A 2 -37.77 31.46 7.30
N LEU A 3 -36.67 32.00 7.87
CA LEU A 3 -36.26 33.18 8.68
C LEU A 3 -34.71 33.28 8.56
N PHE A 4 -34.07 34.44 8.33
CA PHE A 4 -33.58 35.49 9.25
C PHE A 4 -32.36 35.17 10.16
N ARG A 5 -31.36 36.09 10.13
CA ARG A 5 -30.51 36.68 11.21
C ARG A 5 -28.99 36.64 10.94
N ASP A 6 -28.16 37.63 11.28
CA ASP A 6 -28.29 39.05 11.72
C ASP A 6 -26.87 39.62 11.94
N LYS A 7 -26.78 40.97 11.99
CA LYS A 7 -25.82 41.84 12.74
C LYS A 7 -24.53 42.40 12.11
N ALA A 8 -24.61 43.71 11.91
CA ALA A 8 -23.55 44.73 12.10
C ALA A 8 -23.34 45.08 13.59
N PRO A 9 -22.38 45.96 13.91
CA PRO A 9 -22.78 47.17 14.63
C PRO A 9 -22.09 48.47 14.15
N ALA A 10 -22.79 49.58 14.41
CA ALA A 10 -22.41 50.97 14.21
C ALA A 10 -21.89 51.61 15.53
N GLN A 11 -21.01 52.62 15.41
CA GLN A 11 -20.70 53.64 16.43
C GLN A 11 -20.61 54.99 15.70
N ALA A 12 -21.54 55.93 15.89
CA ALA A 12 -21.70 56.89 16.98
C ALA A 12 -20.75 58.10 16.86
N ALA A 13 -21.34 59.23 16.41
CA ALA A 13 -20.73 60.55 16.36
C ALA A 13 -20.98 61.32 17.67
N PRO A 14 -20.07 62.25 18.05
CA PRO A 14 -20.41 63.38 18.90
C PRO A 14 -20.24 64.74 18.18
N SER A 15 -21.17 65.63 18.49
CA SER A 15 -21.28 67.03 18.06
C SER A 15 -20.29 67.96 18.81
N PRO A 16 -20.11 69.22 18.35
CA PRO A 16 -18.95 70.06 18.63
C PRO A 16 -19.20 71.06 19.77
N ASP A 17 -18.13 71.49 20.45
CA ASP A 17 -17.94 72.90 20.79
C ASP A 17 -16.53 73.18 21.33
N THR A 18 -16.01 74.33 20.92
CA THR A 18 -14.94 75.19 21.47
C THR A 18 -13.87 75.55 20.45
N ALA A 19 -14.10 76.71 19.82
CA ALA A 19 -13.09 77.48 19.14
C ALA A 19 -12.16 78.12 20.17
N THR A 20 -10.85 77.98 20.00
CA THR A 20 -9.87 79.05 20.27
C THR A 20 -8.53 78.70 19.63
N ASP A 21 -8.05 79.68 18.86
CA ASP A 21 -6.65 79.98 18.53
C ASP A 21 -5.78 78.93 17.81
N GLY A 22 -5.56 79.13 16.51
CA GLY A 22 -4.75 78.23 15.69
C GLY A 22 -4.26 78.83 14.37
N SER A 23 -3.99 80.13 14.31
CA SER A 23 -3.44 80.74 13.08
C SER A 23 -2.02 80.23 12.77
N GLN A 24 -1.20 79.93 13.79
CA GLN A 24 0.14 79.37 13.58
C GLN A 24 0.13 77.87 13.23
N GLN A 25 -0.84 77.09 13.71
CA GLN A 25 -0.97 75.68 13.33
C GLN A 25 -1.44 75.50 11.88
N ARG A 26 -2.22 76.45 11.33
CA ARG A 26 -2.68 76.39 9.94
C ARG A 26 -1.55 76.62 8.93
N GLU A 27 -0.57 77.46 9.23
CA GLU A 27 0.61 77.64 8.37
C GLU A 27 1.55 76.42 8.42
N PHE A 28 1.73 75.81 9.60
CA PHE A 28 2.54 74.59 9.73
C PHE A 28 1.88 73.39 9.03
N LEU A 29 0.55 73.25 9.11
CA LEU A 29 -0.20 72.21 8.41
C LEU A 29 -0.26 72.45 6.90
N ALA A 30 -0.34 73.70 6.43
CA ALA A 30 -0.29 74.03 5.01
C ALA A 30 1.08 73.69 4.38
N VAL A 31 2.19 73.96 5.09
CA VAL A 31 3.54 73.60 4.63
C VAL A 31 3.77 72.09 4.66
N LYS A 32 3.28 71.39 5.70
CA LYS A 32 3.35 69.91 5.74
C LYS A 32 2.46 69.26 4.67
N ALA A 33 1.27 69.80 4.43
CA ALA A 33 0.36 69.34 3.39
C ALA A 33 0.94 69.60 1.99
N ALA A 34 1.57 70.75 1.74
CA ALA A 34 2.25 71.04 0.47
C ALA A 34 3.48 70.15 0.24
N ARG A 35 4.23 69.81 1.30
CA ARG A 35 5.40 68.90 1.22
C ARG A 35 4.96 67.43 1.06
N TRP A 36 3.84 67.05 1.68
CA TRP A 36 3.21 65.74 1.51
C TRP A 36 2.56 65.61 0.12
N LEU A 37 1.84 66.61 -0.37
CA LEU A 37 1.29 66.66 -1.73
C LEU A 37 2.39 66.72 -2.78
N GLY A 38 3.49 67.45 -2.55
CA GLY A 38 4.66 67.45 -3.43
C GLY A 38 5.49 66.16 -3.39
N GLY A 39 5.41 65.41 -2.28
CA GLY A 39 5.95 64.05 -2.15
C GLY A 39 5.07 63.04 -2.87
N ALA A 40 3.75 63.08 -2.64
CA ALA A 40 2.74 62.26 -3.28
C ALA A 40 2.66 62.51 -4.79
N ALA A 41 2.79 63.76 -5.25
CA ALA A 41 2.87 64.10 -6.68
C ALA A 41 4.19 63.66 -7.32
N ARG A 42 5.29 63.61 -6.57
CA ARG A 42 6.55 63.00 -7.05
C ARG A 42 6.49 61.49 -7.06
N GLN A 43 5.82 60.87 -6.10
CA GLN A 43 5.61 59.42 -6.04
C GLN A 43 4.61 58.98 -7.13
N ALA A 44 3.53 59.73 -7.34
CA ALA A 44 2.57 59.54 -8.43
C ALA A 44 3.21 59.87 -9.78
N GLY A 45 4.03 60.92 -9.89
CA GLY A 45 4.81 61.22 -11.09
C GLY A 45 5.84 60.14 -11.42
N ALA A 46 6.52 59.58 -10.41
CA ALA A 46 7.42 58.44 -10.57
C ALA A 46 6.68 57.12 -10.82
N SER A 47 5.43 56.98 -10.35
CA SER A 47 4.56 55.84 -10.62
C SER A 47 3.98 55.91 -12.03
N ILE A 48 3.58 57.10 -12.50
CA ILE A 48 3.13 57.33 -13.88
C ILE A 48 4.30 57.18 -14.85
N LYS A 49 5.51 57.68 -14.49
CA LYS A 49 6.74 57.37 -15.25
C LYS A 49 7.07 55.87 -15.27
N ARG A 50 6.82 55.14 -14.17
CA ARG A 50 6.96 53.67 -14.09
C ARG A 50 5.82 52.88 -14.74
N MET A 51 4.67 53.49 -15.01
CA MET A 51 3.60 52.88 -15.80
C MET A 51 3.75 53.19 -17.29
N ALA A 52 4.40 54.31 -17.62
CA ALA A 52 4.70 54.71 -18.99
C ALA A 52 6.00 54.08 -19.53
N ALA A 53 7.03 53.94 -18.68
CA ALA A 53 8.13 53.02 -18.92
C ALA A 53 7.56 51.62 -18.70
N GLY A 54 7.57 50.75 -19.70
CA GLY A 54 7.06 49.39 -19.57
C GLY A 54 7.71 48.63 -18.39
N PRO A 55 7.14 47.49 -17.97
CA PRO A 55 7.75 46.69 -16.92
C PRO A 55 9.22 46.41 -17.25
N SER A 56 10.09 46.52 -16.25
CA SER A 56 11.53 46.24 -16.42
C SER A 56 11.71 44.85 -17.02
N VAL A 57 12.69 44.67 -17.92
CA VAL A 57 13.00 43.35 -18.53
C VAL A 57 13.18 42.29 -17.45
N GLU A 58 13.77 42.65 -16.31
CA GLU A 58 14.09 41.72 -15.23
C GLU A 58 12.83 41.28 -14.46
N GLY A 59 11.89 42.21 -14.25
CA GLY A 59 10.57 41.88 -13.73
C GLY A 59 9.78 40.96 -14.67
N LEU A 60 9.86 41.20 -15.98
CA LEU A 60 9.22 40.31 -16.97
C LEU A 60 9.86 38.92 -16.96
N LYS A 61 11.20 38.81 -16.95
CA LYS A 61 11.89 37.51 -16.90
C LYS A 61 11.47 36.71 -15.65
N SER A 62 11.45 37.36 -14.49
CA SER A 62 11.04 36.71 -13.24
C SER A 62 9.60 36.22 -13.29
N ASP A 63 8.68 36.99 -13.88
CA ASP A 63 7.28 36.58 -14.05
C ASP A 63 7.16 35.38 -15.00
N LEU A 64 7.84 35.44 -16.15
CA LEU A 64 7.87 34.34 -17.12
C LEU A 64 8.41 33.03 -16.51
N GLU A 65 9.50 33.13 -15.75
CA GLU A 65 10.13 31.98 -15.08
C GLU A 65 9.23 31.39 -13.99
N SER A 66 8.60 32.24 -13.17
CA SER A 66 7.64 31.83 -12.16
C SER A 66 6.48 31.04 -12.78
N ARG A 67 5.86 31.59 -13.84
CA ARG A 67 4.77 30.95 -14.58
C ARG A 67 5.21 29.65 -15.26
N ALA A 68 6.45 29.57 -15.74
CA ALA A 68 6.98 28.36 -16.36
C ALA A 68 7.22 27.21 -15.35
N SER A 69 7.52 27.57 -14.09
CA SER A 69 7.74 26.63 -12.98
C SER A 69 6.46 26.24 -12.23
N GLY A 70 5.32 26.85 -12.56
CA GLY A 70 4.03 26.62 -11.90
C GLY A 70 3.40 25.27 -12.21
N ALA A 71 2.18 25.06 -11.70
CA ALA A 71 1.38 23.88 -11.99
C ALA A 71 1.16 23.70 -13.51
N PRO A 72 1.06 22.45 -14.02
CA PRO A 72 0.95 22.18 -15.46
C PRO A 72 -0.25 22.89 -16.13
N GLU A 73 -1.37 23.03 -15.41
CA GLU A 73 -2.55 23.78 -15.88
C GLU A 73 -2.26 25.28 -16.08
N ALA A 74 -1.50 25.88 -15.14
CA ALA A 74 -1.08 27.26 -15.24
C ALA A 74 -0.06 27.47 -16.38
N LEU A 75 0.80 26.47 -16.61
CA LEU A 75 1.73 26.47 -17.73
C LEU A 75 1.00 26.44 -19.08
N GLU A 76 -0.06 25.65 -19.25
CA GLU A 76 -0.82 25.61 -20.51
C GLU A 76 -1.45 26.96 -20.85
N ALA A 77 -2.05 27.62 -19.86
CA ALA A 77 -2.58 28.97 -20.01
C ALA A 77 -1.46 29.97 -20.37
N ALA A 78 -0.30 29.87 -19.72
CA ALA A 78 0.86 30.71 -20.01
C ALA A 78 1.40 30.49 -21.42
N LEU A 79 1.54 29.25 -21.88
CA LEU A 79 2.01 28.91 -23.22
C LEU A 79 1.10 29.49 -24.31
N THR A 80 -0.21 29.44 -24.09
CA THR A 80 -1.20 30.01 -25.03
C THR A 80 -1.04 31.53 -25.14
N GLU A 81 -0.86 32.21 -24.00
CA GLU A 81 -0.62 33.65 -23.96
C GLU A 81 0.72 34.02 -24.63
N TRP A 82 1.80 33.31 -24.29
CA TRP A 82 3.12 33.55 -24.86
C TRP A 82 3.17 33.28 -26.35
N ALA A 83 2.51 32.23 -26.83
CA ALA A 83 2.37 31.97 -28.27
C ALA A 83 1.76 33.18 -29.00
N ARG A 84 0.71 33.78 -28.44
CA ARG A 84 0.07 34.98 -28.99
C ARG A 84 1.00 36.20 -28.98
N LEU A 85 1.72 36.41 -27.88
CA LEU A 85 2.67 37.53 -27.74
C LEU A 85 3.89 37.37 -28.66
N LEU A 86 4.36 36.14 -28.88
CA LEU A 86 5.48 35.82 -29.77
C LEU A 86 5.08 35.85 -31.26
N ALA A 87 3.82 35.57 -31.58
CA ALA A 87 3.28 35.63 -32.94
C ALA A 87 2.83 37.03 -33.36
N ALA A 88 2.64 37.95 -32.40
CA ALA A 88 2.33 39.32 -32.73
C ALA A 88 3.48 39.92 -33.58
N PRO A 89 3.19 40.54 -34.75
CA PRO A 89 4.20 41.19 -35.59
C PRO A 89 4.74 42.48 -34.97
N ASP A 90 4.55 42.63 -33.66
CA ASP A 90 4.82 43.83 -32.90
C ASP A 90 6.27 43.80 -32.43
N ASP A 91 7.16 44.20 -33.34
CA ASP A 91 8.58 44.44 -33.04
C ASP A 91 8.80 45.72 -32.22
N THR A 92 7.75 46.31 -31.62
CA THR A 92 7.94 47.49 -30.78
C THR A 92 8.73 47.12 -29.53
N PRO A 93 9.90 47.75 -29.31
CA PRO A 93 10.68 47.51 -28.11
C PRO A 93 9.99 48.20 -26.93
N ARG A 94 9.50 47.41 -25.97
CA ARG A 94 8.67 47.89 -24.85
C ARG A 94 9.32 47.75 -23.49
N TYR A 95 10.32 46.88 -23.37
CA TYR A 95 10.88 46.48 -22.09
C TYR A 95 12.26 47.11 -21.91
N GLU A 96 12.37 48.02 -20.95
CA GLU A 96 13.62 48.75 -20.67
C GLU A 96 14.63 47.86 -19.95
N SER A 97 15.86 47.83 -20.46
CA SER A 97 16.98 47.16 -19.81
C SER A 97 17.57 48.06 -18.72
N PRO A 98 17.84 47.55 -17.50
CA PRO A 98 18.45 48.34 -16.42
C PRO A 98 19.86 48.83 -16.76
N SER A 99 20.53 48.22 -17.74
CA SER A 99 21.86 48.62 -18.23
C SER A 99 21.85 49.86 -19.13
N GLY A 100 20.69 50.47 -19.40
CA GLY A 100 20.56 51.59 -20.34
C GLY A 100 20.69 51.18 -21.81
N GLU A 101 20.67 49.87 -22.07
CA GLU A 101 20.60 49.35 -23.43
C GLU A 101 19.26 49.65 -24.10
N ALA A 102 19.23 49.60 -25.43
CA ALA A 102 17.99 49.79 -26.19
C ALA A 102 16.88 48.85 -25.68
N PRO A 103 15.63 49.32 -25.59
CA PRO A 103 14.53 48.51 -25.11
C PRO A 103 14.40 47.23 -25.94
N LEU A 104 13.99 46.15 -25.28
CA LEU A 104 13.84 44.82 -25.88
C LEU A 104 12.39 44.59 -26.30
N THR A 105 12.22 43.79 -27.36
CA THR A 105 10.91 43.21 -27.72
C THR A 105 10.55 42.08 -26.75
N PHE A 106 9.27 41.70 -26.71
CA PHE A 106 8.84 40.56 -25.88
C PHE A 106 9.63 39.29 -26.23
N ARG A 107 9.82 38.99 -27.52
CA ARG A 107 10.59 37.83 -27.98
C ARG A 107 12.03 37.84 -27.46
N ALA A 108 12.70 38.99 -27.50
CA ALA A 108 14.07 39.11 -26.99
C ALA A 108 14.15 38.95 -25.46
N ALA A 109 13.18 39.52 -24.72
CA ALA A 109 13.09 39.35 -23.27
C ALA A 109 12.75 37.89 -22.88
N PHE A 110 11.82 37.25 -23.60
CA PHE A 110 11.43 35.86 -23.39
C PHE A 110 12.59 34.89 -23.61
N LEU A 111 13.29 35.00 -24.75
CA LEU A 111 14.40 34.12 -25.07
C LEU A 111 15.65 34.34 -24.19
N SER A 112 15.76 35.51 -23.56
CA SER A 112 16.80 35.77 -22.56
C SER A 112 16.43 35.32 -21.13
N SER A 113 15.20 34.87 -20.90
CA SER A 113 14.76 34.24 -19.64
C SER A 113 15.03 32.73 -19.62
N ARG A 114 14.90 32.10 -18.44
CA ARG A 114 14.86 30.64 -18.30
C ARG A 114 13.48 30.03 -18.56
N ALA A 115 12.45 30.84 -18.82
CA ALA A 115 11.08 30.36 -18.98
C ALA A 115 10.93 29.29 -20.07
N TYR A 116 11.66 29.42 -21.18
CA TYR A 116 11.69 28.41 -22.25
C TYR A 116 12.23 27.05 -21.78
N GLU A 117 13.35 27.04 -21.03
CA GLU A 117 13.95 25.82 -20.49
C GLU A 117 13.03 25.16 -19.46
N LEU A 118 12.44 25.97 -18.60
CA LEU A 118 11.50 25.51 -17.58
C LEU A 118 10.25 24.92 -18.22
N SER A 119 9.70 25.55 -19.27
CA SER A 119 8.55 25.01 -20.01
C SER A 119 8.86 23.68 -20.68
N LEU A 120 10.05 23.54 -21.28
CA LEU A 120 10.50 22.27 -21.85
C LEU A 120 10.65 21.19 -20.77
N ALA A 121 11.28 21.52 -19.64
CA ALA A 121 11.49 20.58 -18.54
C ALA A 121 10.17 20.14 -17.89
N THR A 122 9.24 21.07 -17.67
CA THR A 122 7.90 20.78 -17.13
C THR A 122 7.10 19.92 -18.11
N ALA A 123 7.14 20.24 -19.41
CA ALA A 123 6.49 19.44 -20.45
C ALA A 123 7.07 18.00 -20.50
N ALA A 124 8.40 17.86 -20.49
CA ALA A 124 9.06 16.56 -20.48
C ALA A 124 8.76 15.75 -19.21
N SER A 125 8.69 16.41 -18.05
CA SER A 125 8.35 15.77 -16.78
C SER A 125 6.90 15.28 -16.76
N GLY A 126 5.99 16.03 -17.36
CA GLY A 126 4.59 15.62 -17.55
C GLY A 126 4.47 14.35 -18.38
N ILE A 127 5.22 14.25 -19.49
CA ILE A 127 5.28 13.05 -20.34
C ILE A 127 5.85 11.86 -19.54
N ALA A 128 6.99 12.06 -18.88
CA ALA A 128 7.70 10.99 -18.17
C ALA A 128 6.94 10.45 -16.94
N ALA A 129 6.13 11.28 -16.28
CA ALA A 129 5.39 10.87 -15.09
C ALA A 129 4.23 9.90 -15.37
N GLY A 130 3.98 9.54 -16.64
CA GLY A 130 2.88 8.66 -17.00
C GLY A 130 1.51 9.19 -16.55
N ARG A 131 1.44 10.46 -16.11
CA ARG A 131 0.18 11.15 -15.85
C ARG A 131 -0.51 11.26 -17.19
N ALA A 132 -1.34 10.27 -17.44
CA ALA A 132 -2.33 10.27 -18.49
C ALA A 132 -3.16 11.55 -18.32
N VAL A 133 -2.72 12.62 -19.00
CA VAL A 133 -3.67 13.46 -19.71
C VAL A 133 -4.43 12.47 -20.59
N THR A 134 -5.61 12.13 -20.12
CA THR A 134 -6.45 11.07 -20.64
C THR A 134 -6.70 11.29 -22.14
N SER A 135 -6.53 10.21 -22.90
CA SER A 135 -6.38 10.16 -24.36
C SER A 135 -5.03 10.68 -24.87
N GLN A 136 -4.11 9.75 -25.14
CA GLN A 136 -3.44 9.49 -26.43
C GLN A 136 -3.18 10.65 -27.42
N LYS A 137 -3.09 11.88 -26.96
CA LYS A 137 -2.69 13.07 -27.71
C LYS A 137 -1.37 13.48 -27.08
N SER A 138 -0.28 13.04 -27.71
CA SER A 138 1.08 13.54 -27.51
C SER A 138 1.05 15.05 -27.24
N LEU A 139 1.99 15.58 -26.47
CA LEU A 139 2.18 17.03 -26.30
C LEU A 139 2.25 17.77 -27.67
N ALA A 140 2.64 17.06 -28.75
CA ALA A 140 2.57 17.56 -30.13
C ALA A 140 1.13 17.80 -30.66
N ALA A 141 0.12 17.15 -30.08
CA ALA A 141 -1.30 17.35 -30.35
C ALA A 141 -1.94 18.41 -29.44
N CYS A 142 -1.24 18.85 -28.38
CA CYS A 142 -1.65 20.00 -27.58
C CYS A 142 -1.53 21.27 -28.44
N GLY A 143 -2.68 21.90 -28.74
CA GLY A 143 -2.75 23.06 -29.63
C GLY A 143 -1.97 24.26 -29.12
N SER A 144 -1.91 24.45 -27.80
CA SER A 144 -1.16 25.51 -27.13
C SER A 144 0.35 25.30 -27.30
N TRP A 145 0.86 24.09 -27.04
CA TRP A 145 2.27 23.75 -27.27
C TRP A 145 2.67 23.90 -28.73
N ARG A 146 1.84 23.43 -29.67
CA ARG A 146 2.15 23.56 -31.11
C ARG A 146 2.20 25.01 -31.56
N SER A 147 1.27 25.84 -31.07
CA SER A 147 1.25 27.27 -31.37
C SER A 147 2.45 27.99 -30.76
N PHE A 148 2.81 27.64 -29.52
CA PHE A 148 3.99 28.14 -28.83
C PHE A 148 5.29 27.75 -29.56
N ALA A 149 5.44 26.46 -29.88
CA ALA A 149 6.59 25.94 -30.62
C ALA A 149 6.76 26.65 -31.97
N LYS A 150 5.69 26.83 -32.74
CA LYS A 150 5.73 27.60 -34.00
C LYS A 150 6.12 29.06 -33.80
N ALA A 151 5.67 29.69 -32.72
CA ALA A 151 5.97 31.10 -32.45
C ALA A 151 7.43 31.30 -31.98
N VAL A 152 7.97 30.36 -31.18
CA VAL A 152 9.34 30.39 -30.68
C VAL A 152 10.35 29.94 -31.73
N ALA A 153 10.01 28.91 -32.52
CA ALA A 153 10.88 28.31 -33.52
C ALA A 153 11.31 29.35 -34.56
N LEU A 154 12.52 29.14 -35.09
CA LEU A 154 12.90 29.77 -36.35
C LEU A 154 12.15 29.09 -37.50
N PRO A 155 11.89 29.82 -38.61
CA PRO A 155 11.33 29.22 -39.81
C PRO A 155 12.14 27.99 -40.24
N GLY A 156 11.47 26.84 -40.33
CA GLY A 156 12.07 25.54 -40.69
C GLY A 156 12.60 24.69 -39.54
N SER A 157 12.47 25.14 -38.27
CA SER A 157 12.85 24.36 -37.08
C SER A 157 11.66 23.89 -36.24
N GLU A 158 10.44 24.10 -36.73
CA GLU A 158 9.20 23.86 -35.98
C GLU A 158 9.08 22.40 -35.57
N ASP A 159 9.39 21.48 -36.48
CA ASP A 159 9.31 20.03 -36.24
C ASP A 159 10.29 19.54 -35.17
N LEU A 160 11.45 20.18 -35.06
CA LEU A 160 12.45 19.84 -34.04
C LEU A 160 11.99 20.31 -32.66
N VAL A 161 11.49 21.55 -32.57
CA VAL A 161 10.98 22.10 -31.29
C VAL A 161 9.78 21.31 -30.78
N LEU A 162 8.93 20.81 -31.69
CA LEU A 162 7.78 19.97 -31.32
C LEU A 162 8.19 18.64 -30.70
N LYS A 163 9.31 18.04 -31.15
CA LYS A 163 9.81 16.74 -30.68
C LYS A 163 10.70 16.86 -29.44
N LEU A 164 11.14 18.07 -29.09
CA LEU A 164 12.11 18.28 -28.02
C LEU A 164 11.63 17.82 -26.62
N PRO A 165 10.36 18.03 -26.22
CA PRO A 165 9.85 17.49 -24.94
C PRO A 165 9.86 15.96 -24.91
N ASP A 166 9.46 15.31 -26.00
CA ASP A 166 9.45 13.84 -26.11
C ASP A 166 10.89 13.30 -25.99
N ALA A 167 11.83 13.92 -26.71
CA ALA A 167 13.25 13.59 -26.60
C ALA A 167 13.79 13.81 -25.17
N LEU A 168 13.43 14.90 -24.49
CA LEU A 168 13.82 15.15 -23.10
C LEU A 168 13.23 14.13 -22.13
N ALA A 169 12.00 13.66 -22.37
CA ALA A 169 11.34 12.65 -21.56
C ALA A 169 12.01 11.28 -21.73
N GLU A 170 12.27 10.86 -22.97
CA GLU A 170 12.96 9.61 -23.30
C GLU A 170 14.40 9.58 -22.74
N THR A 171 15.07 10.73 -22.78
CA THR A 171 16.47 10.85 -22.33
C THR A 171 16.64 11.09 -20.83
N ARG A 172 15.54 11.16 -20.06
CA ARG A 172 15.59 11.39 -18.60
C ARG A 172 16.45 10.35 -17.87
N ASN A 173 16.44 9.10 -18.33
CA ASN A 173 17.21 8.00 -17.73
C ASN A 173 18.65 7.90 -18.26
N PHE A 174 19.02 8.78 -19.20
CA PHE A 174 20.31 8.77 -19.88
C PHE A 174 20.98 10.13 -19.68
N PRO A 175 21.77 10.32 -18.60
CA PRO A 175 22.34 11.63 -18.25
C PRO A 175 23.18 12.24 -19.38
N ASP A 176 23.85 11.41 -20.17
CA ASP A 176 24.61 11.86 -21.34
C ASP A 176 23.72 12.42 -22.45
N CYS A 177 22.54 11.83 -22.67
CA CYS A 177 21.57 12.29 -23.66
C CYS A 177 20.82 13.55 -23.21
N ARG A 178 20.60 13.71 -21.90
CA ARG A 178 20.00 14.93 -21.35
C ARG A 178 20.84 16.17 -21.66
N ARG A 179 22.17 16.06 -21.57
CA ARG A 179 23.08 17.15 -21.93
C ARG A 179 22.90 17.60 -23.38
N TRP A 180 22.69 16.67 -24.31
CA TRP A 180 22.41 17.00 -25.70
C TRP A 180 21.12 17.78 -25.88
N ALA A 181 20.05 17.37 -25.20
CA ALA A 181 18.76 18.06 -25.28
C ALA A 181 18.82 19.48 -24.66
N GLU A 182 19.56 19.64 -23.56
CA GLU A 182 19.88 20.95 -22.98
C GLU A 182 20.70 21.81 -23.96
N GLU A 183 21.70 21.23 -24.64
CA GLU A 183 22.48 21.92 -25.67
C GLU A 183 21.61 22.37 -26.85
N VAL A 184 20.65 21.55 -27.31
CA VAL A 184 19.68 21.95 -28.36
C VAL A 184 18.82 23.12 -27.88
N ALA A 185 18.34 23.09 -26.64
CA ALA A 185 17.58 24.21 -26.06
C ALA A 185 18.43 25.50 -25.98
N THR A 186 19.72 25.40 -25.62
CA THR A 186 20.64 26.55 -25.61
C THR A 186 20.96 27.05 -27.02
N ALA A 187 21.06 26.17 -28.01
CA ALA A 187 21.28 26.55 -29.41
C ALA A 187 20.10 27.37 -29.96
N LEU A 188 18.87 26.97 -29.63
CA LEU A 188 17.66 27.71 -29.96
C LEU A 188 17.64 29.10 -29.28
N LYS A 189 18.16 29.23 -28.05
CA LYS A 189 18.33 30.53 -27.37
C LYS A 189 19.41 31.40 -27.99
N ALA A 190 20.53 30.83 -28.45
CA ALA A 190 21.62 31.59 -29.07
C ALA A 190 21.15 32.37 -30.31
N ASP A 191 20.09 31.92 -30.97
CA ASP A 191 19.49 32.61 -32.10
C ASP A 191 18.73 33.89 -31.68
N ALA A 192 18.42 34.08 -30.39
CA ALA A 192 17.88 35.33 -29.83
C ALA A 192 18.88 36.50 -29.91
N VAL A 193 20.18 36.21 -29.78
CA VAL A 193 21.24 37.22 -30.01
C VAL A 193 21.26 37.60 -31.49
N GLY A 194 21.02 36.64 -32.38
CA GLY A 194 20.83 36.88 -33.81
C GLY A 194 19.64 37.78 -34.11
N GLU A 195 18.53 37.61 -33.39
CA GLU A 195 17.34 38.47 -33.47
C GLU A 195 17.64 39.90 -32.97
N ARG A 196 18.34 40.05 -31.83
CA ARG A 196 18.78 41.36 -31.34
C ARG A 196 19.63 42.11 -32.38
N MET A 197 20.54 41.41 -33.05
CA MET A 197 21.35 41.97 -34.14
C MET A 197 20.52 42.27 -35.39
N ARG A 198 19.43 41.53 -35.67
CA ARG A 198 18.48 41.84 -36.74
C ARG A 198 17.71 43.14 -36.44
N ILE A 199 17.19 43.29 -35.22
CA ILE A 199 16.47 44.50 -34.77
C ILE A 199 17.38 45.74 -34.85
N GLN A 200 18.63 45.64 -34.36
CA GLN A 200 19.59 46.75 -34.45
C GLN A 200 19.89 47.14 -35.91
N ARG A 201 20.01 46.16 -36.80
CA ARG A 201 20.20 46.37 -38.24
C ARG A 201 18.97 47.01 -38.90
N ALA A 202 17.76 46.54 -38.57
CA ALA A 202 16.52 47.11 -39.08
C ALA A 202 16.35 48.57 -38.62
N ALA A 203 16.63 48.87 -37.35
CA ALA A 203 16.60 50.23 -36.81
C ALA A 203 17.64 51.15 -37.47
N ALA A 204 18.87 50.66 -37.70
CA ALA A 204 19.89 51.41 -38.43
C ALA A 204 19.46 51.67 -39.89
N GLY A 205 18.84 50.69 -40.55
CA GLY A 205 18.30 50.83 -41.90
C GLY A 205 17.14 51.83 -41.98
N GLN A 206 16.22 51.82 -41.01
CA GLN A 206 15.13 52.80 -40.93
C GLN A 206 15.65 54.23 -40.75
N ARG A 207 16.59 54.46 -39.81
CA ARG A 207 17.21 55.78 -39.62
C ARG A 207 17.90 56.28 -40.89
N ALA A 208 18.56 55.39 -41.62
CA ALA A 208 19.20 55.75 -42.89
C ALA A 208 18.16 56.17 -43.96
N GLU A 209 17.00 55.51 -44.03
CA GLU A 209 15.93 55.88 -44.97
C GLU A 209 15.16 57.13 -44.52
N GLU A 210 15.00 57.36 -43.21
CA GLU A 210 14.48 58.62 -42.66
C GLU A 210 15.39 59.81 -42.99
N LEU A 211 16.71 59.66 -42.86
CA LEU A 211 17.68 60.68 -43.30
C LEU A 211 17.61 60.92 -44.81
N ARG A 212 17.43 59.87 -45.61
CA ARG A 212 17.23 60.01 -47.06
C ARG A 212 15.93 60.72 -47.40
N SER A 213 14.84 60.42 -46.70
CA SER A 213 13.55 61.07 -46.93
C SER A 213 13.61 62.55 -46.56
N THR A 214 14.25 62.91 -45.45
CA THR A 214 14.51 64.32 -45.09
C THR A 214 15.41 65.03 -46.11
N LEU A 215 16.44 64.37 -46.62
CA LEU A 215 17.26 64.93 -47.71
C LEU A 215 16.46 65.12 -49.01
N ARG A 216 15.54 64.19 -49.35
CA ARG A 216 14.64 64.31 -50.51
C ARG A 216 13.66 65.48 -50.33
N THR A 217 13.04 65.63 -49.15
CA THR A 217 12.08 66.72 -48.88
C THR A 217 12.75 68.09 -48.91
N LEU A 218 13.93 68.23 -48.28
CA LEU A 218 14.75 69.45 -48.33
C LEU A 218 15.14 69.82 -49.77
N ARG A 219 15.38 68.83 -50.63
CA ARG A 219 15.69 69.07 -52.05
C ARG A 219 14.47 69.53 -52.84
N THR A 220 13.28 69.05 -52.52
CA THR A 220 12.03 69.42 -53.20
C THR A 220 11.45 70.78 -52.77
N SER A 221 11.81 71.31 -51.59
CA SER A 221 11.25 72.55 -51.05
C SER A 221 11.83 73.86 -51.64
N GLY A 222 12.73 73.79 -52.62
CA GLY A 222 12.93 74.87 -53.60
C GLY A 222 13.77 76.10 -53.23
N GLN A 223 14.20 76.32 -51.99
CA GLN A 223 15.23 77.33 -51.68
C GLN A 223 16.16 76.87 -50.56
N PRO A 224 17.37 76.38 -50.90
CA PRO A 224 18.38 76.10 -49.89
C PRO A 224 18.94 77.42 -49.37
N SER A 225 18.62 77.78 -48.12
CA SER A 225 19.44 78.75 -47.40
C SER A 225 20.86 78.19 -47.25
N ALA A 226 21.89 79.04 -47.20
CA ALA A 226 23.27 78.57 -47.03
C ALA A 226 23.45 77.67 -45.78
N SER A 227 22.63 77.84 -44.74
CA SER A 227 22.65 76.93 -43.57
C SER A 227 22.08 75.55 -43.88
N THR A 228 20.99 75.46 -44.66
CA THR A 228 20.40 74.18 -45.06
C THR A 228 21.31 73.35 -45.98
N ALA A 229 22.16 73.98 -46.78
CA ALA A 229 23.15 73.27 -47.59
C ALA A 229 24.25 72.61 -46.74
N ALA A 230 24.72 73.30 -45.69
CA ALA A 230 25.70 72.75 -44.74
C ALA A 230 25.09 71.64 -43.86
N GLU A 231 23.83 71.77 -43.48
CA GLU A 231 23.07 70.71 -42.80
C GLU A 231 22.83 69.51 -43.71
N GLY A 232 22.50 69.71 -44.98
CA GLY A 232 22.37 68.64 -45.97
C GLY A 232 23.68 67.87 -46.20
N CYS A 233 24.82 68.57 -46.24
CA CYS A 233 26.14 67.91 -46.34
C CYS A 233 26.46 67.10 -45.08
N ARG A 234 26.16 67.63 -43.88
CA ARG A 234 26.33 66.90 -42.62
C ARG A 234 25.43 65.68 -42.53
N ALA A 235 24.14 65.82 -42.82
CA ALA A 235 23.18 64.71 -42.84
C ALA A 235 23.55 63.64 -43.90
N SER A 236 24.07 64.05 -45.06
CA SER A 236 24.58 63.10 -46.07
C SER A 236 25.85 62.38 -45.60
N ALA A 237 26.77 63.08 -44.93
CA ALA A 237 27.98 62.46 -44.38
C ALA A 237 27.63 61.48 -43.24
N GLU A 238 26.69 61.84 -42.37
CA GLU A 238 26.15 60.97 -41.32
C GLU A 238 25.45 59.74 -41.93
N SER A 239 24.64 59.91 -42.99
CA SER A 239 24.01 58.78 -43.68
C SER A 239 25.05 57.82 -44.29
N LEU A 240 26.13 58.33 -44.89
CA LEU A 240 27.22 57.51 -45.41
C LEU A 240 27.98 56.79 -44.30
N GLN A 241 28.24 57.45 -43.17
CA GLN A 241 28.86 56.83 -42.00
C GLN A 241 27.97 55.71 -41.42
N GLN A 242 26.66 55.95 -41.31
CA GLN A 242 25.71 54.93 -40.85
C GLN A 242 25.64 53.75 -41.80
N TYR A 243 25.65 53.98 -43.12
CA TYR A 243 25.65 52.90 -44.11
C TYR A 243 26.96 52.10 -44.12
N ALA A 244 28.10 52.77 -43.98
CA ALA A 244 29.40 52.12 -43.84
C ALA A 244 29.45 51.25 -42.57
N ALA A 245 29.00 51.79 -41.42
CA ALA A 245 28.90 51.06 -40.17
C ALA A 245 27.93 49.86 -40.28
N PHE A 246 26.78 50.04 -40.95
CA PHE A 246 25.82 48.97 -41.21
C PHE A 246 26.42 47.85 -42.05
N ARG A 247 27.16 48.19 -43.12
CA ARG A 247 27.84 47.20 -43.97
C ARG A 247 28.92 46.44 -43.21
N VAL A 248 29.77 47.14 -42.45
CA VAL A 248 30.77 46.50 -41.58
C VAL A 248 30.10 45.57 -40.56
N GLY A 249 28.98 46.01 -39.98
CA GLY A 249 28.17 45.17 -39.09
C GLY A 249 27.59 43.93 -39.77
N LEU A 250 27.20 44.02 -41.05
CA LEU A 250 26.77 42.86 -41.84
C LEU A 250 27.92 41.88 -42.08
N ASP A 251 29.09 42.36 -42.48
CA ASP A 251 30.26 41.51 -42.73
C ASP A 251 30.73 40.81 -41.43
N GLN A 252 30.70 41.53 -40.30
CA GLN A 252 30.96 40.96 -38.97
C GLN A 252 29.90 39.92 -38.59
N ALA A 253 28.62 40.17 -38.86
CA ALA A 253 27.54 39.23 -38.58
C ALA A 253 27.67 37.95 -39.42
N VAL A 254 27.99 38.08 -40.71
CA VAL A 254 28.25 36.92 -41.59
C VAL A 254 29.44 36.11 -41.10
N SER A 255 30.54 36.78 -40.74
CA SER A 255 31.74 36.12 -40.21
C SER A 255 31.45 35.38 -38.91
N ARG A 256 30.71 36.01 -37.99
CA ARG A 256 30.27 35.40 -36.73
C ARG A 256 29.35 34.21 -36.96
N LEU A 257 28.40 34.31 -37.90
CA LEU A 257 27.50 33.22 -38.23
C LEU A 257 28.24 32.02 -38.83
N ARG A 258 29.30 32.25 -39.64
CA ARG A 258 30.16 31.17 -40.14
C ARG A 258 30.91 30.47 -39.01
N ILE A 259 31.55 31.23 -38.12
CA ILE A 259 32.25 30.65 -36.94
C ILE A 259 31.27 29.82 -36.10
N LEU A 260 30.10 30.37 -35.79
CA LEU A 260 29.07 29.65 -35.02
C LEU A 260 28.54 28.42 -35.77
N HIS A 261 28.41 28.47 -37.09
CA HIS A 261 28.01 27.33 -37.89
C HIS A 261 29.07 26.22 -37.83
N ASP A 262 30.35 26.57 -38.02
CA ASP A 262 31.46 25.62 -37.98
C ASP A 262 31.60 24.99 -36.58
N GLU A 263 31.48 25.80 -35.51
CA GLU A 263 31.45 25.31 -34.12
C GLU A 263 30.28 24.37 -33.86
N ARG A 264 29.06 24.71 -34.31
CA ARG A 264 27.87 23.88 -34.16
C ARG A 264 28.01 22.57 -34.94
N MET A 265 28.55 22.61 -36.16
CA MET A 265 28.81 21.42 -36.98
C MET A 265 29.87 20.52 -36.33
N GLY A 266 30.94 21.08 -35.77
CA GLY A 266 31.95 20.34 -35.01
C GLY A 266 31.37 19.65 -33.77
N ARG A 267 30.53 20.36 -33.00
CA ARG A 267 29.83 19.78 -31.84
C ARG A 267 28.86 18.68 -32.26
N LEU A 268 28.10 18.87 -33.34
CA LEU A 268 27.19 17.86 -33.87
C LEU A 268 27.94 16.59 -34.31
N GLN A 269 29.10 16.74 -34.96
CA GLN A 269 29.93 15.59 -35.36
C GLN A 269 30.51 14.86 -34.15
N ALA A 270 30.95 15.60 -33.11
CA ALA A 270 31.37 15.02 -31.85
C ALA A 270 30.21 14.27 -31.16
N ALA A 271 29.00 14.83 -31.21
CA ALA A 271 27.77 14.20 -30.72
C ALA A 271 27.51 12.86 -31.39
N GLN A 272 27.52 12.87 -32.73
CA GLN A 272 27.25 11.68 -33.52
C GLN A 272 28.29 10.59 -33.27
N SER A 273 29.54 10.98 -33.03
CA SER A 273 30.61 10.05 -32.70
C SER A 273 30.40 9.45 -31.31
N SER A 274 30.12 10.29 -30.30
CA SER A 274 29.82 9.84 -28.94
C SER A 274 28.56 8.96 -28.87
N MET A 275 27.49 9.30 -29.58
CA MET A 275 26.29 8.46 -29.67
C MET A 275 26.58 7.11 -30.33
N LYS A 276 27.43 7.05 -31.36
CA LYS A 276 27.85 5.78 -31.97
C LYS A 276 28.65 4.94 -30.98
N GLU A 277 29.57 5.55 -30.23
CA GLU A 277 30.34 4.86 -29.18
C GLU A 277 29.42 4.27 -28.10
N VAL A 278 28.52 5.08 -27.54
CA VAL A 278 27.51 4.63 -26.56
C VAL A 278 26.64 3.53 -27.14
N GLY A 279 26.21 3.66 -28.40
CA GLY A 279 25.44 2.62 -29.09
C GLY A 279 26.20 1.31 -29.24
N THR A 280 27.49 1.36 -29.59
CA THR A 280 28.34 0.16 -29.67
C THR A 280 28.58 -0.48 -28.31
N GLU A 281 28.74 0.32 -27.25
CA GLU A 281 28.93 -0.17 -25.90
C GLU A 281 27.65 -0.77 -25.33
N ALA A 282 26.49 -0.13 -25.55
CA ALA A 282 25.18 -0.69 -25.22
C ALA A 282 24.94 -2.01 -25.95
N GLY A 283 25.31 -2.11 -27.23
CA GLY A 283 25.27 -3.35 -28.01
C GLY A 283 26.10 -4.46 -27.37
N LYS A 284 27.36 -4.17 -26.96
CA LYS A 284 28.21 -5.13 -26.26
C LYS A 284 27.62 -5.55 -24.91
N ARG A 285 27.11 -4.62 -24.11
CA ARG A 285 26.46 -4.95 -22.83
C ARG A 285 25.22 -5.83 -23.03
N ALA A 286 24.46 -5.60 -24.10
CA ALA A 286 23.30 -6.44 -24.44
C ALA A 286 23.71 -7.86 -24.85
N THR A 287 24.77 -8.01 -25.66
CA THR A 287 25.30 -9.34 -26.03
C THR A 287 25.83 -10.07 -24.79
N ASP A 288 26.64 -9.41 -23.96
CA ASP A 288 27.20 -9.98 -22.73
C ASP A 288 26.08 -10.40 -21.76
N ALA A 289 25.02 -9.60 -21.63
CA ALA A 289 23.86 -9.93 -20.80
C ALA A 289 23.07 -11.13 -21.34
N SER A 290 22.95 -11.26 -22.67
CA SER A 290 22.34 -12.43 -23.30
C SER A 290 23.17 -13.69 -23.06
N GLU A 291 24.49 -13.62 -23.28
CA GLU A 291 25.41 -14.74 -23.04
C GLU A 291 25.38 -15.20 -21.58
N ARG A 292 25.34 -14.26 -20.62
CA ARG A 292 25.16 -14.59 -19.19
C ARG A 292 23.83 -15.26 -18.90
N ARG A 293 22.74 -14.79 -19.52
CA ARG A 293 21.42 -15.41 -19.36
C ARG A 293 21.42 -16.84 -19.87
N ASP A 294 21.99 -17.07 -21.05
CA ASP A 294 22.06 -18.39 -21.67
C ASP A 294 22.95 -19.33 -20.85
N ALA A 295 24.06 -18.83 -20.29
CA ALA A 295 24.91 -19.59 -19.37
C ALA A 295 24.16 -20.01 -18.09
N ILE A 296 23.39 -19.10 -17.48
CA ILE A 296 22.57 -19.40 -16.29
C ILE A 296 21.48 -20.43 -16.62
N LEU A 297 20.83 -20.31 -17.78
CA LEU A 297 19.82 -21.27 -18.22
C LEU A 297 20.44 -22.66 -18.42
N SER A 298 21.62 -22.74 -19.04
CA SER A 298 22.35 -24.00 -19.21
C SER A 298 22.79 -24.63 -17.88
N GLU A 299 23.28 -23.82 -16.94
CA GLU A 299 23.65 -24.29 -15.59
C GLU A 299 22.42 -24.80 -14.83
N ARG A 300 21.30 -24.09 -14.91
CA ARG A 300 20.02 -24.52 -14.32
C ARG A 300 19.55 -25.84 -14.93
N GLU A 301 19.61 -26.00 -16.25
CA GLU A 301 19.23 -27.24 -16.92
C GLU A 301 20.12 -28.41 -16.47
N ALA A 302 21.44 -28.21 -16.37
CA ALA A 302 22.37 -29.21 -15.86
C ALA A 302 22.07 -29.60 -14.40
N ALA A 303 21.77 -28.62 -13.54
CA ALA A 303 21.41 -28.86 -12.14
C ALA A 303 20.11 -29.66 -11.98
N LEU A 304 19.18 -29.56 -12.94
CA LEU A 304 17.90 -30.30 -12.92
C LEU A 304 18.01 -31.74 -13.42
N VAL A 305 19.11 -32.15 -14.06
CA VAL A 305 19.28 -33.53 -14.57
C VAL A 305 19.30 -34.54 -13.43
N ALA A 306 20.11 -34.32 -12.39
CA ALA A 306 20.25 -35.28 -11.28
C ALA A 306 18.95 -35.47 -10.47
N PRO A 307 18.20 -34.42 -10.09
CA PRO A 307 16.89 -34.59 -9.46
C PRO A 307 15.87 -35.31 -10.35
N ARG A 308 15.83 -35.01 -11.66
CA ARG A 308 14.93 -35.71 -12.61
C ARG A 308 15.26 -37.19 -12.69
N GLN A 309 16.55 -37.52 -12.72
CA GLN A 309 16.99 -38.90 -12.73
C GLN A 309 16.66 -39.60 -11.41
N ALA A 310 16.83 -38.93 -10.25
CA ALA A 310 16.43 -39.48 -8.96
C ALA A 310 14.92 -39.75 -8.87
N VAL A 311 14.07 -38.85 -9.40
CA VAL A 311 12.61 -39.08 -9.49
C VAL A 311 12.32 -40.27 -10.40
N GLN A 312 12.97 -40.33 -11.56
CA GLN A 312 12.78 -41.46 -12.49
C GLN A 312 13.26 -42.80 -11.89
N ASP A 313 14.34 -42.79 -11.10
CA ASP A 313 14.84 -43.95 -10.39
C ASP A 313 13.88 -44.38 -9.27
N MET A 314 13.25 -43.43 -8.57
CA MET A 314 12.19 -43.70 -7.59
C MET A 314 10.92 -44.28 -8.24
N ASP A 315 10.50 -43.73 -9.38
CA ASP A 315 9.34 -44.24 -10.13
C ASP A 315 9.59 -45.68 -10.63
N ASN A 316 10.85 -45.99 -10.95
CA ASN A 316 11.28 -47.33 -11.36
C ASN A 316 11.58 -48.25 -10.17
N ASP A 317 11.60 -47.75 -8.92
CA ASP A 317 11.87 -48.56 -7.75
C ASP A 317 10.70 -49.51 -7.49
N THR A 318 10.92 -50.78 -7.88
CA THR A 318 9.96 -51.86 -7.69
C THR A 318 9.51 -52.03 -6.24
N SER A 319 10.33 -51.62 -5.26
CA SER A 319 9.95 -51.66 -3.84
C SER A 319 8.90 -50.59 -3.50
N HIS A 320 9.02 -49.40 -4.08
CA HIS A 320 8.05 -48.32 -3.94
C HIS A 320 6.71 -48.71 -4.57
N LEU A 321 6.74 -49.21 -5.82
CA LEU A 321 5.54 -49.70 -6.50
C LEU A 321 4.85 -50.86 -5.74
N ALA A 322 5.63 -51.74 -5.11
CA ALA A 322 5.10 -52.80 -4.26
C ALA A 322 4.46 -52.26 -2.98
N ALA A 323 5.05 -51.23 -2.37
CA ALA A 323 4.49 -50.55 -1.21
C ALA A 323 3.18 -49.81 -1.55
N GLU A 324 3.14 -49.06 -2.66
CA GLU A 324 1.93 -48.40 -3.15
C GLU A 324 0.81 -49.39 -3.44
N LYS A 325 1.13 -50.48 -4.13
CA LYS A 325 0.16 -51.57 -4.36
C LYS A 325 -0.36 -52.13 -3.04
N ARG A 326 0.52 -52.31 -2.04
CA ARG A 326 0.12 -52.79 -0.72
C ARG A 326 -0.77 -51.80 0.02
N ILE A 327 -0.51 -50.50 -0.09
CA ILE A 327 -1.36 -49.45 0.47
C ILE A 327 -2.75 -49.52 -0.17
N LEU A 328 -2.84 -49.61 -1.49
CA LEU A 328 -4.12 -49.73 -2.19
C LEU A 328 -4.91 -50.99 -1.76
N GLU A 329 -4.24 -52.14 -1.60
CA GLU A 329 -4.86 -53.36 -1.06
C GLU A 329 -5.41 -53.16 0.36
N LEU A 330 -4.67 -52.46 1.22
CA LEU A 330 -5.09 -52.16 2.60
C LEU A 330 -6.26 -51.17 2.63
N GLU A 331 -6.27 -50.17 1.74
CA GLU A 331 -7.39 -49.24 1.59
C GLU A 331 -8.66 -49.94 1.10
N GLU A 332 -8.54 -50.83 0.12
CA GLU A 332 -9.67 -51.64 -0.35
C GLU A 332 -10.20 -52.54 0.78
N HIS A 333 -9.31 -53.16 1.55
CA HIS A 333 -9.69 -53.96 2.72
C HIS A 333 -10.39 -53.11 3.79
N ARG A 334 -9.89 -51.89 4.07
CA ARG A 334 -10.52 -50.94 4.98
C ARG A 334 -11.93 -50.56 4.51
N ARG A 335 -12.13 -50.31 3.21
CA ARG A 335 -13.46 -50.02 2.65
C ARG A 335 -14.42 -51.19 2.83
N LYS A 336 -13.97 -52.43 2.62
CA LYS A 336 -14.78 -53.64 2.87
C LYS A 336 -15.22 -53.75 4.33
N LEU A 337 -14.29 -53.54 5.27
CA LEU A 337 -14.61 -53.57 6.70
C LEU A 337 -15.59 -52.46 7.12
N LEU A 338 -15.52 -51.27 6.49
CA LEU A 338 -16.49 -50.21 6.76
C LEU A 338 -17.90 -50.57 6.29
N ILE A 339 -18.03 -51.21 5.12
CA ILE A 339 -19.32 -51.71 4.63
C ILE A 339 -19.87 -52.79 5.57
N GLU A 340 -19.04 -53.76 5.98
CA GLU A 340 -19.45 -54.80 6.94
C GLU A 340 -19.90 -54.22 8.29
N LEU A 341 -19.19 -53.20 8.79
CA LEU A 341 -19.57 -52.49 10.02
C LEU A 341 -20.90 -51.76 9.85
N GLU A 342 -21.12 -51.10 8.71
CA GLU A 342 -22.38 -50.42 8.41
C GLU A 342 -23.54 -51.42 8.36
N GLU A 343 -23.38 -52.55 7.66
CA GLU A 343 -24.38 -53.63 7.60
C GLU A 343 -24.70 -54.21 8.99
N ALA A 344 -23.68 -54.46 9.82
CA ALA A 344 -23.86 -54.91 11.19
C ALA A 344 -24.62 -53.88 12.05
N SER A 345 -24.32 -52.58 11.86
CA SER A 345 -25.00 -51.50 12.57
C SER A 345 -26.48 -51.39 12.17
N GLN A 346 -26.77 -51.52 10.87
CA GLN A 346 -28.14 -51.54 10.34
C GLN A 346 -28.92 -52.76 10.85
N HIS A 347 -28.28 -53.92 10.95
CA HIS A 347 -28.87 -55.11 11.54
C HIS A 347 -29.25 -54.87 13.02
N GLN A 348 -28.32 -54.33 13.81
CA GLN A 348 -28.59 -54.01 15.21
C GLN A 348 -29.70 -52.94 15.37
N ALA A 349 -29.77 -51.96 14.47
CA ALA A 349 -30.83 -50.97 14.46
C ALA A 349 -32.20 -51.62 14.21
N LYS A 350 -32.31 -52.54 13.23
CA LYS A 350 -33.53 -53.32 12.97
C LYS A 350 -33.95 -54.16 14.18
N GLU A 351 -33.01 -54.79 14.88
CA GLU A 351 -33.31 -55.52 16.13
C GLU A 351 -33.81 -54.60 17.25
N ARG A 352 -33.25 -53.39 17.38
CA ARG A 352 -33.74 -52.40 18.34
C ARG A 352 -35.15 -51.93 17.99
N GLU A 353 -35.44 -51.69 16.72
CA GLU A 353 -36.77 -51.32 16.25
C GLU A 353 -37.79 -52.44 16.49
N SER A 354 -37.45 -53.69 16.19
CA SER A 354 -38.33 -54.84 16.46
C SER A 354 -38.62 -54.99 17.95
N ARG A 355 -37.59 -54.81 18.80
CA ARG A 355 -37.75 -54.76 20.26
C ARG A 355 -38.65 -53.61 20.70
N MET A 356 -38.50 -52.42 20.14
CA MET A 356 -39.35 -51.27 20.45
C MET A 356 -40.79 -51.48 19.97
N ALA A 357 -41.00 -52.12 18.83
CA ALA A 357 -42.33 -52.50 18.35
C ALA A 357 -43.02 -53.50 19.30
N LEU A 358 -42.29 -54.50 19.81
CA LEU A 358 -42.80 -55.41 20.85
C LEU A 358 -43.18 -54.67 22.13
N LEU A 359 -42.38 -53.71 22.58
CA LEU A 359 -42.70 -52.89 23.75
C LEU A 359 -43.95 -52.04 23.53
N ARG A 360 -44.09 -51.40 22.36
CA ARG A 360 -45.31 -50.66 22.00
C ARG A 360 -46.55 -51.55 21.98
N SER A 361 -46.45 -52.76 21.40
CA SER A 361 -47.53 -53.74 21.40
C SER A 361 -47.93 -54.14 22.83
N ARG A 362 -46.95 -54.38 23.70
CA ARG A 362 -47.19 -54.64 25.12
C ARG A 362 -47.90 -53.48 25.81
N ASP A 363 -47.49 -52.24 25.54
CA ASP A 363 -48.09 -51.06 26.18
C ASP A 363 -49.52 -50.81 25.68
N VAL A 364 -49.83 -51.10 24.40
CA VAL A 364 -51.20 -51.12 23.85
C VAL A 364 -52.04 -52.18 24.55
N ALA A 365 -51.55 -53.41 24.67
CA ALA A 365 -52.26 -54.48 25.40
C ALA A 365 -52.50 -54.09 26.86
N ALA A 366 -51.52 -53.48 27.53
CA ALA A 366 -51.66 -52.98 28.90
C ALA A 366 -52.70 -51.84 29.01
N ALA A 367 -52.79 -50.96 27.99
CA ALA A 367 -53.82 -49.93 27.93
C ALA A 367 -55.22 -50.52 27.71
N GLU A 368 -55.36 -51.54 26.86
CA GLU A 368 -56.62 -52.26 26.68
C GLU A 368 -57.07 -52.97 27.96
N HIS A 369 -56.14 -53.63 28.65
CA HIS A 369 -56.42 -54.24 29.96
C HIS A 369 -56.89 -53.20 30.98
N ARG A 370 -56.26 -52.02 31.02
CA ARG A 370 -56.71 -50.91 31.87
C ARG A 370 -58.11 -50.43 31.51
N ARG A 371 -58.41 -50.22 30.21
CA ARG A 371 -59.75 -49.84 29.76
C ARG A 371 -60.82 -50.87 30.14
N ARG A 372 -60.52 -52.17 30.02
CA ARG A 372 -61.42 -53.24 30.45
C ARG A 372 -61.61 -53.25 31.96
N ALA A 373 -60.55 -53.02 32.73
CA ALA A 373 -60.62 -52.91 34.18
C ALA A 373 -61.46 -51.69 34.62
N GLU A 374 -61.28 -50.53 33.99
CA GLU A 374 -62.09 -49.33 34.24
C GLU A 374 -63.56 -49.53 33.84
N ALA A 375 -63.84 -50.23 32.74
CA ALA A 375 -65.21 -50.57 32.34
C ALA A 375 -65.89 -51.48 33.38
N LEU A 376 -65.19 -52.52 33.84
CA LEU A 376 -65.65 -53.37 34.94
C LEU A 376 -65.82 -52.57 36.24
N GLU A 377 -64.93 -51.62 36.54
CA GLU A 377 -65.07 -50.75 37.70
C GLU A 377 -66.32 -49.87 37.60
N ARG A 378 -66.65 -49.33 36.41
CA ARG A 378 -67.91 -48.58 36.18
C ARG A 378 -69.14 -49.46 36.35
N GLU A 379 -69.14 -50.67 35.78
CA GLU A 379 -70.22 -51.65 35.96
C GLU A 379 -70.40 -52.04 37.44
N LEU A 380 -69.31 -52.10 38.21
CA LEU A 380 -69.34 -52.33 39.65
C LEU A 380 -69.75 -51.09 40.47
N GLN A 381 -69.52 -49.88 39.94
CA GLN A 381 -69.98 -48.62 40.55
C GLN A 381 -71.50 -48.43 40.40
N ASP A 382 -72.10 -48.86 39.28
CA ASP A 382 -73.56 -48.84 39.08
C ASP A 382 -74.31 -49.81 40.03
N LEU A 383 -73.61 -50.79 40.61
CA LEU A 383 -74.14 -51.76 41.57
C LEU A 383 -73.95 -51.37 43.05
N ARG A 384 -73.49 -50.14 43.37
CA ARG A 384 -73.36 -49.69 44.77
C ARG A 384 -74.56 -48.84 45.23
N PRO A 385 -75.32 -49.30 46.26
CA PRO A 385 -76.32 -48.47 46.94
C PRO A 385 -75.70 -47.21 47.55
N ALA A 386 -76.37 -46.07 47.35
CA ALA A 386 -75.95 -44.70 47.68
C ALA A 386 -75.75 -44.36 49.18
N ARG A 387 -75.32 -45.29 50.04
CA ARG A 387 -75.15 -45.05 51.49
C ARG A 387 -73.89 -45.67 52.10
N PHE A 388 -72.73 -45.52 51.45
CA PHE A 388 -71.45 -45.97 52.02
C PHE A 388 -70.30 -44.95 51.85
N TRP A 389 -70.59 -43.64 51.86
CA TRP A 389 -69.58 -42.57 51.80
C TRP A 389 -69.77 -41.50 52.89
N GLN A 390 -70.32 -41.87 54.04
CA GLN A 390 -70.40 -40.98 55.21
C GLN A 390 -69.38 -41.28 56.31
N VAL A 391 -68.40 -42.17 56.09
CA VAL A 391 -67.31 -42.39 57.05
C VAL A 391 -66.01 -42.68 56.29
N ALA A 392 -64.98 -41.85 56.52
CA ALA A 392 -63.63 -41.83 55.92
C ALA A 392 -63.53 -41.16 54.53
N ALA A 393 -62.91 -40.00 54.31
CA ALA A 393 -61.84 -39.37 55.07
C ALA A 393 -61.70 -37.86 54.76
N PRO A 394 -61.86 -37.00 55.77
CA PRO A 394 -60.93 -35.92 56.06
C PRO A 394 -59.92 -36.47 57.09
N ARG A 395 -58.88 -37.18 56.63
CA ARG A 395 -57.81 -37.66 57.53
C ARG A 395 -56.45 -37.83 56.84
N ALA A 396 -56.15 -36.95 55.90
CA ALA A 396 -54.81 -36.77 55.33
C ALA A 396 -53.92 -35.80 56.14
N ALA A 397 -54.28 -35.51 57.40
CA ALA A 397 -53.58 -34.51 58.24
C ALA A 397 -53.17 -35.02 59.64
N ALA A 398 -53.04 -36.34 59.85
CA ALA A 398 -52.61 -36.88 61.14
C ALA A 398 -51.92 -38.25 61.05
N LEU A 399 -50.84 -38.37 60.27
CA LEU A 399 -49.88 -39.46 60.42
C LEU A 399 -48.67 -38.94 61.21
N THR A 400 -48.34 -39.64 62.31
CA THR A 400 -47.24 -39.27 63.21
C THR A 400 -45.96 -39.97 62.81
N GLU A 401 -44.82 -39.38 63.19
CA GLU A 401 -43.45 -39.79 62.87
C GLU A 401 -43.15 -41.28 63.18
N GLY A 402 -43.89 -41.90 64.12
CA GLY A 402 -43.76 -43.32 64.48
C GLY A 402 -44.26 -44.31 63.42
N GLU A 403 -45.21 -43.93 62.55
CA GLU A 403 -45.75 -44.83 61.50
C GLU A 403 -44.91 -44.78 60.23
N ILE A 404 -44.21 -43.66 59.99
CA ILE A 404 -43.20 -43.53 58.93
C ILE A 404 -41.95 -44.35 59.29
N LEU A 405 -41.57 -44.36 60.57
CA LEU A 405 -40.42 -45.13 61.05
C LEU A 405 -40.66 -46.64 61.09
N SER A 406 -41.89 -47.13 61.34
CA SER A 406 -42.20 -48.56 61.29
C SER A 406 -42.21 -49.10 59.85
N GLY A 407 -42.66 -48.31 58.88
CA GLY A 407 -42.57 -48.60 57.44
C GLY A 407 -41.13 -48.63 56.93
N LEU A 408 -40.27 -47.69 57.36
CA LEU A 408 -38.85 -47.67 57.03
C LEU A 408 -38.06 -48.84 57.66
N LYS A 409 -38.43 -49.28 58.87
CA LYS A 409 -37.82 -50.44 59.55
C LYS A 409 -38.18 -51.77 58.87
N GLN A 410 -39.40 -51.89 58.35
CA GLN A 410 -39.84 -53.06 57.60
C GLN A 410 -39.23 -53.12 56.19
N ALA A 411 -38.95 -51.96 55.58
CA ALA A 411 -38.23 -51.86 54.31
C ALA A 411 -36.73 -52.19 54.46
N THR A 412 -36.06 -51.69 55.49
CA THR A 412 -34.63 -51.97 55.77
C THR A 412 -34.39 -53.43 56.15
N GLY A 413 -35.30 -54.09 56.87
CA GLY A 413 -35.24 -55.53 57.13
C GLY A 413 -35.35 -56.39 55.86
N LYS A 414 -36.19 -55.99 54.89
CA LYS A 414 -36.29 -56.65 53.58
C LYS A 414 -35.02 -56.43 52.74
N PHE A 415 -34.44 -55.23 52.76
CA PHE A 415 -33.18 -54.92 52.07
C PHE A 415 -31.97 -55.65 52.66
N GLN A 416 -31.88 -55.83 53.98
CA GLN A 416 -30.80 -56.62 54.60
C GLN A 416 -30.92 -58.11 54.27
N SER A 417 -32.14 -58.67 54.21
CA SER A 417 -32.34 -60.07 53.78
C SER A 417 -31.98 -60.32 52.32
N LEU A 418 -32.13 -59.31 51.45
CA LEU A 418 -31.69 -59.33 50.06
C LEU A 418 -30.18 -59.15 49.94
N ALA A 419 -29.57 -58.30 50.76
CA ALA A 419 -28.12 -58.10 50.79
C ALA A 419 -27.34 -59.32 51.34
N THR A 420 -27.93 -60.10 52.25
CA THR A 420 -27.35 -61.36 52.71
C THR A 420 -27.55 -62.50 51.71
N LYS A 421 -28.67 -62.53 50.98
CA LYS A 421 -28.88 -63.47 49.85
C LYS A 421 -27.95 -63.18 48.67
N PHE A 422 -27.64 -61.91 48.39
CA PHE A 422 -26.63 -61.54 47.39
C PHE A 422 -25.19 -61.86 47.83
N ARG A 423 -24.90 -61.87 49.13
CA ARG A 423 -23.59 -62.28 49.67
C ARG A 423 -23.40 -63.80 49.70
N SER A 424 -24.47 -64.59 49.80
CA SER A 424 -24.39 -66.06 49.81
C SER A 424 -24.63 -66.74 48.45
N ALA A 425 -25.08 -66.01 47.43
CA ALA A 425 -25.36 -66.56 46.09
C ALA A 425 -24.25 -66.34 45.04
N GLY A 426 -23.02 -65.98 45.41
CA GLY A 426 -21.96 -65.88 44.41
C GLY A 426 -20.57 -65.54 44.91
N SER A 427 -19.91 -66.45 45.63
CA SER A 427 -18.46 -66.32 45.90
C SER A 427 -17.59 -66.52 44.63
N GLY A 428 -18.14 -67.14 43.58
CA GLY A 428 -17.50 -67.22 42.26
C GLY A 428 -17.61 -65.92 41.44
N ALA A 429 -18.76 -65.23 41.50
CA ALA A 429 -18.98 -64.00 40.74
C ALA A 429 -18.25 -62.78 41.34
N THR A 430 -18.05 -62.73 42.65
CA THR A 430 -17.31 -61.64 43.30
C THR A 430 -15.80 -61.78 43.11
N THR A 431 -15.26 -63.00 43.13
CA THR A 431 -13.84 -63.25 42.82
C THR A 431 -13.53 -63.01 41.35
N GLN A 432 -14.42 -63.43 40.44
CA GLN A 432 -14.30 -63.12 39.01
C GLN A 432 -14.40 -61.62 38.72
N ARG A 433 -15.36 -60.92 39.34
CA ARG A 433 -15.48 -59.46 39.19
C ARG A 433 -14.33 -58.69 39.82
N ALA A 434 -13.77 -59.16 40.93
CA ALA A 434 -12.56 -58.59 41.52
C ALA A 434 -11.33 -58.79 40.62
N PHE A 435 -11.22 -59.94 39.96
CA PHE A 435 -10.20 -60.22 38.96
C PHE A 435 -10.36 -59.35 37.71
N GLU A 436 -11.59 -59.20 37.19
CA GLU A 436 -11.91 -58.30 36.07
C GLU A 436 -11.59 -56.84 36.40
N LEU A 437 -11.98 -56.35 37.58
CA LEU A 437 -11.65 -54.98 38.03
C LEU A 437 -10.15 -54.78 38.21
N ARG A 438 -9.41 -55.81 38.66
CA ARG A 438 -7.95 -55.75 38.73
C ARG A 438 -7.32 -55.69 37.33
N ASN A 439 -7.82 -56.47 36.38
CA ASN A 439 -7.35 -56.43 34.99
C ASN A 439 -7.69 -55.11 34.31
N GLN A 440 -8.90 -54.57 34.52
CA GLN A 440 -9.29 -53.24 34.05
C GLN A 440 -8.42 -52.15 34.69
N SER A 441 -8.11 -52.25 35.98
CA SER A 441 -7.22 -51.31 36.65
C SER A 441 -5.79 -51.38 36.09
N VAL A 442 -5.26 -52.57 35.78
CA VAL A 442 -3.95 -52.74 35.13
C VAL A 442 -3.97 -52.21 33.70
N ALA A 443 -5.03 -52.47 32.92
CA ALA A 443 -5.18 -51.96 31.57
C ALA A 443 -5.27 -50.42 31.53
N LEU A 444 -6.06 -49.82 32.44
CA LEU A 444 -6.14 -48.37 32.60
C LEU A 444 -4.81 -47.78 33.06
N GLN A 445 -4.07 -48.45 33.95
CA GLN A 445 -2.71 -48.02 34.33
C GLN A 445 -1.76 -48.03 33.13
N GLY A 446 -1.83 -49.06 32.28
CA GLY A 446 -1.06 -49.13 31.03
C GLY A 446 -1.45 -48.00 30.05
N GLN A 447 -2.74 -47.73 29.90
CA GLN A 447 -3.23 -46.67 29.02
C GLN A 447 -2.82 -45.26 29.52
N VAL A 448 -2.86 -45.03 30.84
CA VAL A 448 -2.38 -43.79 31.45
C VAL A 448 -0.87 -43.64 31.30
N LEU A 449 -0.10 -44.73 31.38
CA LEU A 449 1.34 -44.69 31.15
C LEU A 449 1.66 -44.32 29.70
N GLU A 450 1.00 -44.98 28.73
CA GLU A 450 1.19 -44.68 27.32
C GLU A 450 0.74 -43.26 26.97
N SER A 451 -0.34 -42.74 27.57
CA SER A 451 -0.76 -41.36 27.35
C SER A 451 0.22 -40.33 27.93
N VAL A 452 0.80 -40.61 29.11
CA VAL A 452 1.84 -39.76 29.71
C VAL A 452 3.12 -39.77 28.87
N LYS A 453 3.52 -40.93 28.33
CA LYS A 453 4.66 -41.04 27.40
C LYS A 453 4.41 -40.33 26.08
N ALA A 454 3.21 -40.47 25.52
CA ALA A 454 2.81 -39.78 24.29
C ALA A 454 2.82 -38.25 24.49
N HIS A 455 2.35 -37.76 25.64
CA HIS A 455 2.41 -36.35 25.97
C HIS A 455 3.86 -35.86 26.14
N ALA A 456 4.74 -36.64 26.77
CA ALA A 456 6.18 -36.32 26.84
C ALA A 456 6.81 -36.15 25.46
N ARG A 457 6.50 -37.06 24.52
CA ARG A 457 6.99 -36.98 23.14
C ARG A 457 6.44 -35.75 22.42
N LEU A 458 5.15 -35.46 22.59
CA LEU A 458 4.53 -34.27 21.99
C LEU A 458 5.19 -32.98 22.49
N GLU A 459 5.49 -32.85 23.78
CA GLU A 459 6.19 -31.66 24.30
C GLU A 459 7.65 -31.58 23.83
N LEU A 460 8.33 -32.72 23.70
CA LEU A 460 9.66 -32.77 23.11
C LEU A 460 9.62 -32.32 21.65
N ASP A 461 8.69 -32.83 20.85
CA ASP A 461 8.51 -32.47 19.44
C ASP A 461 8.19 -30.98 19.28
N ARG A 462 7.35 -30.41 20.17
CA ARG A 462 7.06 -28.96 20.20
C ARG A 462 8.30 -28.13 20.52
N LEU A 463 9.11 -28.56 21.50
CA LEU A 463 10.34 -27.86 21.87
C LEU A 463 11.40 -27.97 20.76
N GLU A 464 11.50 -29.12 20.08
CA GLU A 464 12.40 -29.31 18.94
C GLU A 464 11.97 -28.49 17.72
N ALA A 465 10.66 -28.43 17.42
CA ALA A 465 10.12 -27.58 16.37
C ALA A 465 10.35 -26.09 16.65
N ALA A 466 10.11 -25.65 17.90
CA ALA A 466 10.41 -24.29 18.32
C ALA A 466 11.91 -23.99 18.24
N GLY A 467 12.76 -24.95 18.64
CA GLY A 467 14.21 -24.86 18.53
C GLY A 467 14.70 -24.74 17.09
N ALA A 468 14.11 -25.48 16.15
CA ALA A 468 14.42 -25.37 14.73
C ALA A 468 14.03 -23.99 14.19
N ALA A 469 12.83 -23.49 14.52
CA ALA A 469 12.40 -22.14 14.13
C ALA A 469 13.31 -21.03 14.70
N VAL A 470 13.78 -21.18 15.95
CA VAL A 470 14.80 -20.29 16.52
C VAL A 470 16.11 -20.38 15.74
N ALA A 471 16.57 -21.59 15.41
CA ALA A 471 17.83 -21.79 14.67
C ALA A 471 17.78 -21.13 13.29
N ASP A 472 16.66 -21.28 12.56
CA ASP A 472 16.47 -20.67 11.24
C ASP A 472 16.44 -19.14 11.33
N SER A 473 15.68 -18.58 12.29
CA SER A 473 15.60 -17.13 12.51
C SER A 473 16.95 -16.54 12.96
N VAL A 474 17.72 -17.29 13.75
CA VAL A 474 19.07 -16.88 14.15
C VAL A 474 20.02 -16.93 12.95
N ALA A 475 19.91 -17.94 12.08
CA ALA A 475 20.76 -18.06 10.90
C ALA A 475 20.60 -16.86 9.95
N THR A 476 19.36 -16.42 9.71
CA THR A 476 19.09 -15.23 8.88
C THR A 476 19.66 -13.96 9.52
N LEU A 477 19.50 -13.78 10.84
CA LEU A 477 20.08 -12.63 11.56
C LEU A 477 21.60 -12.66 11.62
N LEU A 478 22.22 -13.84 11.64
CA LEU A 478 23.67 -13.99 11.53
C LEU A 478 24.17 -13.57 10.15
N ASP A 479 23.42 -13.85 9.08
CA ASP A 479 23.77 -13.37 7.74
C ASP A 479 23.66 -11.85 7.63
N VAL A 480 22.66 -11.24 8.27
CA VAL A 480 22.57 -9.77 8.42
C VAL A 480 23.76 -9.22 9.20
N ALA A 481 24.17 -9.88 10.29
CA ALA A 481 25.34 -9.48 11.07
C ALA A 481 26.64 -9.55 10.25
N ARG A 482 26.81 -10.61 9.46
CA ARG A 482 27.95 -10.77 8.53
C ARG A 482 27.95 -9.68 7.48
N ALA A 483 26.81 -9.40 6.85
CA ALA A 483 26.68 -8.33 5.87
C ALA A 483 27.03 -6.95 6.47
N ARG A 484 26.60 -6.66 7.70
CA ARG A 484 26.97 -5.43 8.42
C ARG A 484 28.48 -5.36 8.69
N ASN A 485 29.09 -6.45 9.15
CA ASN A 485 30.53 -6.50 9.39
C ASN A 485 31.35 -6.31 8.10
N ASP A 486 30.89 -6.87 6.98
CA ASP A 486 31.52 -6.70 5.66
C ASP A 486 31.44 -5.25 5.17
N LEU A 487 30.32 -4.55 5.42
CA LEU A 487 30.17 -3.12 5.11
C LEU A 487 31.10 -2.26 5.98
N LEU A 488 31.15 -2.54 7.28
CA LEU A 488 32.07 -1.86 8.20
C LEU A 488 33.53 -2.07 7.81
N ALA A 489 33.90 -3.28 7.40
CA ALA A 489 35.25 -3.59 6.92
C ALA A 489 35.62 -2.81 5.64
N ARG A 490 34.63 -2.41 4.83
CA ARG A 490 34.81 -1.54 3.65
C ARG A 490 34.80 -0.05 3.97
N GLY A 491 34.66 0.33 5.25
CA GLY A 491 34.58 1.72 5.69
C GLY A 491 33.25 2.40 5.38
N LEU A 492 32.21 1.61 5.08
CA LEU A 492 30.86 2.12 4.81
C LEU A 492 30.09 2.13 6.13
N SER A 493 29.54 3.30 6.48
CA SER A 493 28.66 3.41 7.65
C SER A 493 27.32 2.75 7.34
N PRO A 494 26.86 1.79 8.17
CA PRO A 494 25.56 1.13 7.97
C PRO A 494 24.37 2.10 8.03
N GLU A 495 24.54 3.28 8.62
CA GLU A 495 23.48 4.31 8.70
C GLU A 495 23.26 5.05 7.36
N VAL A 496 24.30 5.18 6.53
CA VAL A 496 24.24 5.96 5.28
C VAL A 496 23.73 5.09 4.11
N GLU A 497 23.92 3.77 4.20
CA GLU A 497 23.50 2.80 3.17
C GLU A 497 22.22 2.02 3.51
N GLY A 498 21.56 2.31 4.64
CA GLY A 498 20.26 1.74 4.99
C GLY A 498 19.17 1.95 3.92
N LEU A 499 19.39 2.87 2.97
CA LEU A 499 18.53 3.12 1.82
C LEU A 499 18.82 2.22 0.60
N TYR A 500 19.95 1.51 0.54
CA TYR A 500 20.40 0.83 -0.69
C TYR A 500 20.74 -0.65 -0.55
N SER A 501 20.98 -1.19 0.65
CA SER A 501 21.25 -2.62 0.83
C SER A 501 20.20 -3.31 1.71
N ILE A 502 19.20 -3.90 1.05
CA ILE A 502 18.13 -4.72 1.65
C ILE A 502 18.70 -5.87 2.51
N ALA A 503 19.96 -6.27 2.30
CA ALA A 503 20.61 -7.38 3.00
C ALA A 503 21.21 -7.00 4.38
N ALA A 504 21.44 -5.72 4.67
CA ALA A 504 22.12 -5.29 5.91
C ALA A 504 21.15 -4.85 7.04
N VAL A 505 19.85 -4.80 6.75
CA VAL A 505 18.81 -4.42 7.71
C VAL A 505 18.04 -5.69 8.11
N PRO A 506 17.97 -6.03 9.41
CA PRO A 506 17.18 -7.17 9.85
C PRO A 506 15.72 -6.93 9.50
N ARG A 507 15.08 -7.89 8.81
CA ARG A 507 13.67 -7.76 8.48
C ARG A 507 12.84 -7.86 9.75
N ARG A 508 11.81 -7.02 9.87
CA ARG A 508 10.87 -7.06 11.00
C ARG A 508 10.13 -8.40 11.10
N SER A 509 9.98 -9.13 9.99
CA SER A 509 9.45 -10.50 9.96
C SER A 509 10.32 -11.46 10.76
N ASP A 510 11.63 -11.40 10.58
CA ASP A 510 12.58 -12.38 11.11
C ASP A 510 12.72 -12.19 12.63
N MET A 511 12.71 -10.92 13.07
CA MET A 511 12.66 -10.55 14.49
C MET A 511 11.35 -11.01 15.17
N ARG A 512 10.22 -10.88 14.48
CA ARG A 512 8.92 -11.39 14.99
C ARG A 512 8.90 -12.91 15.06
N GLN A 513 9.43 -13.59 14.04
CA GLN A 513 9.53 -15.05 14.02
C GLN A 513 10.41 -15.58 15.15
N LEU A 514 11.58 -14.95 15.38
CA LEU A 514 12.45 -15.30 16.49
C LEU A 514 11.73 -15.17 17.85
N ARG A 515 11.03 -14.06 18.08
CA ARG A 515 10.28 -13.85 19.34
C ARG A 515 9.15 -14.86 19.51
N ALA A 516 8.38 -15.12 18.46
CA ALA A 516 7.31 -16.11 18.49
C ALA A 516 7.85 -17.52 18.78
N ALA A 517 8.97 -17.90 18.16
CA ALA A 517 9.62 -19.18 18.38
C ALA A 517 10.18 -19.32 19.81
N LEU A 518 10.77 -18.24 20.36
CA LEU A 518 11.24 -18.21 21.75
C LEU A 518 10.10 -18.30 22.76
N SER A 519 9.00 -17.59 22.53
CA SER A 519 7.79 -17.68 23.37
C SER A 519 7.18 -19.08 23.32
N ALA A 520 7.12 -19.71 22.15
CA ALA A 520 6.66 -21.09 22.01
C ALA A 520 7.57 -22.09 22.73
N ALA A 521 8.89 -21.91 22.64
CA ALA A 521 9.86 -22.73 23.35
C ALA A 521 9.73 -22.57 24.88
N GLU A 522 9.52 -21.34 25.36
CA GLU A 522 9.30 -21.07 26.78
C GLU A 522 8.00 -21.71 27.28
N ALA A 523 6.90 -21.60 26.53
CA ALA A 523 5.62 -22.22 26.88
C ALA A 523 5.74 -23.75 26.94
N ALA A 524 6.35 -24.39 25.93
CA ALA A 524 6.60 -25.83 25.91
C ALA A 524 7.47 -26.26 27.11
N TRP A 525 8.49 -25.47 27.45
CA TRP A 525 9.34 -25.73 28.62
C TRP A 525 8.57 -25.62 29.94
N GLN A 526 7.74 -24.60 30.12
CA GLN A 526 6.93 -24.42 31.33
C GLN A 526 5.89 -25.54 31.48
N GLU A 527 5.21 -25.95 30.40
CA GLU A 527 4.25 -27.07 30.39
C GLU A 527 4.94 -28.40 30.74
N ALA A 528 6.10 -28.67 30.11
CA ALA A 528 6.87 -29.87 30.38
C ALA A 528 7.39 -29.91 31.83
N THR A 529 7.97 -28.81 32.33
CA THR A 529 8.47 -28.75 33.72
C THR A 529 7.34 -28.85 34.74
N ALA A 530 6.18 -28.22 34.50
CA ALA A 530 5.01 -28.36 35.37
C ALA A 530 4.53 -29.83 35.44
N THR A 531 4.53 -30.53 34.31
CA THR A 531 4.03 -31.91 34.21
C THR A 531 4.98 -32.94 34.81
N TRP A 532 6.29 -32.72 34.66
CA TRP A 532 7.33 -33.68 35.02
C TRP A 532 8.04 -33.38 36.35
N CYS A 533 8.18 -32.10 36.77
CA CYS A 533 8.82 -31.75 38.04
C CYS A 533 7.86 -31.81 39.25
N ALA A 534 6.55 -31.63 39.05
CA ALA A 534 5.56 -31.64 40.13
C ALA A 534 5.41 -33.01 40.84
N ALA A 535 5.96 -34.10 40.26
CA ALA A 535 5.86 -35.45 40.80
C ALA A 535 6.67 -35.68 42.10
N SER A 536 7.58 -34.77 42.47
CA SER A 536 8.43 -34.91 43.66
C SER A 536 7.83 -34.31 44.94
N ALA A 537 6.75 -33.51 44.84
CA ALA A 537 6.34 -32.60 45.92
C ALA A 537 5.04 -32.94 46.68
N THR A 538 4.32 -34.03 46.34
CA THR A 538 2.99 -34.29 46.94
C THR A 538 2.95 -35.49 47.90
N GLU A 539 3.10 -35.13 49.17
CA GLU A 539 2.30 -35.52 50.35
C GLU A 539 1.97 -37.00 50.62
N GLU A 540 2.36 -37.40 51.83
CA GLU A 540 2.09 -38.65 52.56
C GLU A 540 0.58 -38.89 52.82
N GLY A 541 -0.22 -39.13 51.76
CA GLY A 541 -1.65 -39.42 51.95
C GLY A 541 -2.46 -39.90 50.75
N GLY A 542 -1.89 -39.96 49.54
CA GLY A 542 -2.61 -40.33 48.32
C GLY A 542 -2.90 -41.83 48.18
N SER A 543 -4.13 -42.19 47.77
CA SER A 543 -4.54 -43.58 47.53
C SER A 543 -3.58 -44.33 46.57
N GLY A 544 -3.38 -45.63 46.79
CA GLY A 544 -2.32 -46.44 46.12
C GLY A 544 -2.37 -46.53 44.58
N SER A 545 -3.41 -46.03 43.92
CA SER A 545 -3.43 -45.89 42.45
C SER A 545 -2.61 -44.69 41.96
N SER A 546 -2.60 -43.57 42.71
CA SER A 546 -1.83 -42.36 42.39
C SER A 546 -0.33 -42.59 42.58
N GLN A 547 0.03 -43.36 43.61
CA GLN A 547 1.43 -43.68 43.93
C GLN A 547 2.15 -44.45 42.83
N LYS A 548 1.45 -45.35 42.11
CA LYS A 548 2.04 -46.07 40.97
C LYS A 548 2.31 -45.17 39.76
N VAL A 549 1.39 -44.24 39.47
CA VAL A 549 1.59 -43.26 38.38
C VAL A 549 2.75 -42.32 38.74
N ALA A 550 2.87 -41.91 40.00
CA ALA A 550 4.00 -41.12 40.48
C ALA A 550 5.33 -41.89 40.40
N GLN A 551 5.36 -43.17 40.78
CA GLN A 551 6.56 -44.02 40.65
C GLN A 551 7.00 -44.21 39.19
N LEU A 552 6.04 -44.39 38.27
CA LEU A 552 6.33 -44.51 36.85
C LEU A 552 6.81 -43.18 36.26
N LYS A 553 6.19 -42.06 36.60
CA LYS A 553 6.70 -40.72 36.25
C LYS A 553 8.11 -40.51 36.78
N ALA A 554 8.39 -40.91 38.02
CA ALA A 554 9.72 -40.78 38.61
C ALA A 554 10.79 -41.63 37.91
N ALA A 555 10.41 -42.77 37.33
CA ALA A 555 11.34 -43.63 36.58
C ALA A 555 11.73 -43.02 35.22
N ASP A 556 10.78 -42.43 34.50
CA ASP A 556 11.01 -41.89 33.14
C ASP A 556 11.40 -40.40 33.13
N ALA A 557 11.06 -39.65 34.19
CA ALA A 557 11.33 -38.20 34.30
C ALA A 557 12.80 -37.82 34.06
N PRO A 558 13.84 -38.54 34.57
CA PRO A 558 15.23 -38.14 34.36
C PRO A 558 15.64 -38.17 32.89
N ALA A 559 15.12 -39.12 32.11
CA ALA A 559 15.43 -39.22 30.68
C ALA A 559 14.75 -38.08 29.91
N VAL A 560 13.46 -37.84 30.17
CA VAL A 560 12.70 -36.76 29.53
C VAL A 560 13.28 -35.39 29.86
N LEU A 561 13.62 -35.13 31.13
CA LEU A 561 14.22 -33.86 31.55
C LEU A 561 15.58 -33.62 30.89
N ARG A 562 16.42 -34.66 30.77
CA ARG A 562 17.70 -34.56 30.08
C ARG A 562 17.53 -34.20 28.60
N ASP A 563 16.54 -34.79 27.93
CA ASP A 563 16.30 -34.54 26.51
C ASP A 563 15.74 -33.12 26.28
N LEU A 564 14.85 -32.66 27.17
CA LEU A 564 14.38 -31.27 27.19
C LEU A 564 15.54 -30.29 27.46
N GLU A 565 16.40 -30.56 28.44
CA GLU A 565 17.58 -29.74 28.75
C GLU A 565 18.55 -29.67 27.56
N ALA A 566 18.74 -30.77 26.83
CA ALA A 566 19.53 -30.80 25.62
C ALA A 566 18.92 -29.91 24.52
N ALA A 567 17.60 -29.93 24.33
CA ALA A 567 16.92 -29.04 23.38
C ALA A 567 17.05 -27.56 23.78
N ARG A 568 16.87 -27.22 25.06
CA ARG A 568 17.11 -25.88 25.60
C ARG A 568 18.56 -25.42 25.40
N GLY A 569 19.53 -26.33 25.59
CA GLY A 569 20.95 -26.07 25.35
C GLY A 569 21.25 -25.68 23.89
N ARG A 570 20.58 -26.31 22.92
CA ARG A 570 20.71 -25.96 21.49
C ARG A 570 20.20 -24.53 21.22
N ILE A 571 19.03 -24.17 21.76
CA ILE A 571 18.47 -22.81 21.65
C ILE A 571 19.45 -21.78 22.24
N ALA A 572 19.98 -22.04 23.44
CA ALA A 572 20.95 -21.17 24.08
C ALA A 572 22.24 -21.01 23.25
N GLN A 573 22.72 -22.08 22.62
CA GLN A 573 23.89 -22.05 21.75
C GLN A 573 23.67 -21.18 20.49
N CYS A 574 22.49 -21.26 19.87
CA CYS A 574 22.11 -20.39 18.75
C CYS A 574 22.09 -18.92 19.16
N LEU A 575 21.43 -18.60 20.26
CA LEU A 575 21.35 -17.23 20.79
C LEU A 575 22.73 -16.66 21.16
N ALA A 576 23.61 -17.47 21.76
CA ALA A 576 24.99 -17.09 22.02
C ALA A 576 25.82 -16.88 20.74
N GLY A 577 25.44 -17.51 19.63
CA GLY A 577 25.98 -17.23 18.29
C GLY A 577 25.60 -15.84 17.83
N LEU A 578 24.30 -15.49 17.92
CA LEU A 578 23.78 -14.18 17.55
C LEU A 578 24.40 -13.06 18.38
N GLN A 579 24.46 -13.23 19.72
CA GLN A 579 25.04 -12.25 20.64
C GLN A 579 26.51 -11.94 20.32
N ARG A 580 27.30 -12.95 19.92
CA ARG A 580 28.71 -12.77 19.54
C ARG A 580 28.88 -12.10 18.19
N ALA A 581 28.01 -12.38 17.23
CA ALA A 581 28.11 -11.84 15.87
C ALA A 581 27.56 -10.42 15.74
N GLY A 582 26.55 -10.07 16.53
CA GLY A 582 25.90 -8.76 16.52
C GLY A 582 25.19 -8.49 17.84
N PRO A 583 25.87 -7.91 18.85
CA PRO A 583 25.26 -7.62 20.15
C PRO A 583 24.05 -6.69 20.01
N ASP A 584 24.09 -5.72 19.10
CA ASP A 584 22.98 -4.81 18.86
C ASP A 584 21.75 -5.51 18.27
N LEU A 585 21.96 -6.51 17.40
CA LEU A 585 20.86 -7.33 16.84
C LEU A 585 20.24 -8.22 17.91
N TYR A 586 21.08 -8.74 18.82
CA TYR A 586 20.62 -9.49 19.98
C TYR A 586 19.78 -8.58 20.90
N GLU A 587 20.29 -7.40 21.28
CA GLU A 587 19.52 -6.43 22.08
C GLU A 587 18.22 -6.02 21.38
N LEU A 588 18.23 -5.73 20.07
CA LEU A 588 17.02 -5.45 19.30
C LEU A 588 16.00 -6.61 19.31
N ALA A 589 16.46 -7.86 19.40
CA ALA A 589 15.57 -9.02 19.44
C ALA A 589 14.85 -9.13 20.80
N PHE A 590 15.48 -8.69 21.88
CA PHE A 590 15.04 -8.87 23.27
C PHE A 590 14.57 -7.60 23.97
N LEU A 591 14.86 -6.42 23.43
CA LEU A 591 14.26 -5.16 23.87
C LEU A 591 12.77 -5.24 23.56
N ASP A 592 12.00 -5.49 24.62
CA ASP A 592 10.54 -5.47 24.62
C ASP A 592 10.07 -4.21 23.91
N GLY A 593 9.12 -4.36 22.99
CA GLY A 593 8.42 -3.25 22.33
C GLY A 593 7.53 -2.48 23.30
N GLY A 594 8.10 -2.03 24.43
CA GLY A 594 7.44 -1.38 25.55
C GLY A 594 7.36 0.15 25.46
N GLU A 595 7.90 0.78 24.40
CA GLU A 595 7.68 2.21 24.15
C GLU A 595 7.29 2.44 22.68
N ALA A 596 6.08 1.98 22.35
CA ALA A 596 5.33 2.33 21.16
C ALA A 596 4.74 3.76 21.30
N GLY A 597 5.59 4.77 21.51
CA GLY A 597 5.14 6.17 21.64
C GLY A 597 5.34 7.02 20.38
N GLU A 598 6.33 6.70 19.54
CA GLU A 598 6.69 7.54 18.37
C GLU A 598 6.86 6.75 17.06
N ILE A 599 6.65 5.43 17.06
CA ILE A 599 6.85 4.57 15.86
C ILE A 599 5.50 4.09 15.26
N GLU A 600 4.34 4.42 15.84
CA GLU A 600 3.03 3.95 15.35
C GLU A 600 2.60 4.56 14.01
N ALA A 601 3.12 5.74 13.64
CA ALA A 601 2.95 6.29 12.29
C ALA A 601 3.59 5.42 11.20
N SER A 602 4.58 4.59 11.54
CA SER A 602 5.25 3.68 10.59
C SER A 602 4.64 2.27 10.58
N ALA A 603 3.81 1.90 11.58
CA ALA A 603 3.13 0.60 11.61
C ALA A 603 1.88 0.58 10.71
N ALA A 604 1.15 1.70 10.61
CA ALA A 604 0.06 1.86 9.63
C ALA A 604 0.54 1.61 8.18
N ALA A 605 1.70 2.15 7.81
CA ALA A 605 2.28 1.95 6.48
C ALA A 605 2.73 0.51 6.19
N ALA A 606 3.05 -0.29 7.21
CA ALA A 606 3.44 -1.70 7.03
C ALA A 606 2.23 -2.66 6.99
N VAL A 607 1.05 -2.23 7.47
CA VAL A 607 -0.20 -2.99 7.35
C VAL A 607 -0.83 -2.76 5.97
N GLU A 608 -0.63 -1.60 5.35
CA GLU A 608 -1.08 -1.34 3.96
C GLU A 608 -0.57 -2.40 2.96
N GLU A 609 0.63 -2.95 3.15
CA GLU A 609 1.22 -3.94 2.23
C GLU A 609 0.61 -5.35 2.37
N GLN A 610 -0.20 -5.61 3.40
CA GLN A 610 -0.87 -6.91 3.62
C GLN A 610 -2.39 -6.85 3.43
N LEU A 611 -2.96 -5.69 3.15
CA LEU A 611 -4.40 -5.57 2.94
C LEU A 611 -4.79 -6.07 1.53
N PRO A 612 -5.89 -6.82 1.41
CA PRO A 612 -6.47 -7.09 0.10
C PRO A 612 -6.74 -5.80 -0.66
N HIS A 613 -6.71 -5.89 -1.99
CA HIS A 613 -6.77 -4.73 -2.87
C HIS A 613 -8.07 -3.94 -2.63
N GLY A 614 -7.91 -2.62 -2.46
CA GLY A 614 -9.02 -1.68 -2.24
C GLY A 614 -9.49 -1.48 -0.81
N TRP A 615 -8.75 -1.98 0.18
CA TRP A 615 -8.96 -1.65 1.59
C TRP A 615 -7.90 -0.67 2.10
N GLU A 616 -8.32 0.26 2.96
CA GLU A 616 -7.44 1.16 3.70
C GLU A 616 -7.60 0.89 5.20
N ALA A 617 -6.51 0.96 5.96
CA ALA A 617 -6.55 0.87 7.42
C ALA A 617 -6.49 2.26 8.05
N HIS A 618 -7.37 2.51 9.02
CA HIS A 618 -7.47 3.76 9.75
C HIS A 618 -7.46 3.50 11.26
N LEU A 619 -7.01 4.48 12.03
CA LEU A 619 -7.06 4.47 13.50
C LEU A 619 -8.13 5.47 13.95
N THR A 620 -8.95 5.09 14.92
CA THR A 620 -9.87 6.02 15.60
C THR A 620 -9.12 6.92 16.58
N GLU A 621 -9.82 7.90 17.18
CA GLU A 621 -9.27 8.76 18.25
C GLU A 621 -8.82 7.97 19.49
N ASP A 622 -9.29 6.73 19.65
CA ASP A 622 -8.93 5.81 20.74
C ASP A 622 -7.81 4.81 20.33
N ASP A 623 -7.11 5.07 19.23
CA ASP A 623 -6.08 4.19 18.64
C ASP A 623 -6.59 2.77 18.31
N LEU A 624 -7.89 2.62 18.01
CA LEU A 624 -8.45 1.36 17.54
C LEU A 624 -8.40 1.29 16.01
N LEU A 625 -7.78 0.23 15.51
CA LEU A 625 -7.65 -0.03 14.07
C LEU A 625 -8.98 -0.50 13.48
N TYR A 626 -9.43 0.18 12.42
CA TYR A 626 -10.54 -0.24 11.58
C TYR A 626 -10.13 -0.19 10.10
N TYR A 627 -10.83 -0.95 9.27
CA TYR A 627 -10.59 -1.06 7.84
C TYR A 627 -11.74 -0.43 7.08
N HIS A 628 -11.44 0.40 6.10
CA HIS A 628 -12.39 1.11 5.24
C HIS A 628 -12.28 0.58 3.80
N SER A 629 -13.41 0.19 3.23
CA SER A 629 -13.52 -0.30 1.85
C SER A 629 -13.63 0.89 0.90
N LEU A 630 -12.68 1.04 -0.04
CA LEU A 630 -12.71 2.11 -1.05
C LEU A 630 -13.86 1.96 -2.06
N VAL A 631 -14.43 0.76 -2.20
CA VAL A 631 -15.49 0.46 -3.18
C VAL A 631 -16.89 0.66 -2.58
N SER A 632 -17.12 0.16 -1.37
CA SER A 632 -18.43 0.25 -0.71
C SER A 632 -18.56 1.43 0.25
N GLY A 633 -17.45 2.00 0.72
CA GLY A 633 -17.42 3.00 1.80
C GLY A 633 -17.75 2.43 3.18
N GLU A 634 -17.82 1.11 3.32
CA GLU A 634 -18.10 0.45 4.59
C GLU A 634 -16.84 0.38 5.46
N THR A 635 -17.06 0.36 6.78
CA THR A 635 -15.99 0.22 7.78
C THR A 635 -16.19 -1.05 8.60
N GLN A 636 -15.10 -1.74 8.92
CA GLN A 636 -15.12 -2.95 9.74
C GLN A 636 -13.89 -3.03 10.65
N TRP A 637 -14.04 -3.70 11.79
CA TRP A 637 -12.96 -3.85 12.78
C TRP A 637 -12.08 -5.08 12.52
N GLU A 638 -12.62 -6.08 11.83
CA GLU A 638 -11.89 -7.30 11.49
C GLU A 638 -11.13 -7.14 10.18
N MET A 639 -9.91 -7.68 10.09
CA MET A 639 -9.10 -7.59 8.88
C MET A 639 -9.79 -8.30 7.71
N PRO A 640 -10.03 -7.62 6.58
CA PRO A 640 -10.71 -8.21 5.44
C PRO A 640 -9.88 -9.36 4.85
N ALA A 641 -10.54 -10.48 4.59
CA ALA A 641 -9.92 -11.65 3.96
C ALA A 641 -10.01 -11.64 2.42
N GLN A 642 -10.76 -10.69 1.85
CA GLN A 642 -11.09 -10.60 0.42
C GLN A 642 -10.96 -9.15 -0.08
N ASP A 643 -10.73 -8.98 -1.39
CA ASP A 643 -10.68 -7.67 -2.05
C ASP A 643 -11.95 -6.86 -1.81
N ALA A 644 -11.81 -5.54 -1.68
CA ALA A 644 -12.93 -4.64 -1.39
C ALA A 644 -14.01 -4.69 -2.46
N ALA A 645 -13.62 -4.84 -3.74
CA ALA A 645 -14.56 -5.01 -4.84
C ALA A 645 -15.38 -6.31 -4.70
N VAL A 646 -14.75 -7.40 -4.26
CA VAL A 646 -15.43 -8.69 -4.07
C VAL A 646 -16.38 -8.63 -2.88
N SER A 647 -15.96 -8.01 -1.78
CA SER A 647 -16.84 -7.72 -0.64
C SER A 647 -18.03 -6.85 -1.03
N ALA A 648 -17.83 -5.93 -1.97
CA ALA A 648 -18.88 -5.08 -2.54
C ALA A 648 -19.73 -5.78 -3.63
N GLY A 649 -19.66 -7.11 -3.76
CA GLY A 649 -20.51 -7.91 -4.65
C GLY A 649 -20.00 -8.09 -6.08
N TRP A 650 -18.82 -7.57 -6.42
CA TRP A 650 -18.19 -7.82 -7.72
C TRP A 650 -17.57 -9.22 -7.77
N ARG A 651 -17.36 -9.76 -8.98
CA ARG A 651 -16.71 -11.06 -9.18
C ARG A 651 -15.39 -10.87 -9.91
N LEU A 652 -14.31 -11.40 -9.36
CA LEU A 652 -12.99 -11.39 -9.99
C LEU A 652 -12.86 -12.58 -10.96
N PHE A 653 -12.55 -12.30 -12.22
CA PHE A 653 -12.33 -13.30 -13.27
C PHE A 653 -10.94 -13.15 -13.88
N GLN A 654 -10.38 -14.26 -14.36
CA GLN A 654 -9.17 -14.27 -15.17
C GLN A 654 -9.56 -14.39 -16.65
N ALA A 655 -9.09 -13.45 -17.47
CA ALA A 655 -9.25 -13.45 -18.92
C ALA A 655 -8.30 -14.47 -19.59
N GLU A 656 -8.55 -14.75 -20.88
CA GLU A 656 -7.76 -15.74 -21.65
C GLU A 656 -6.29 -15.35 -21.81
N ASP A 657 -5.96 -14.06 -21.72
CA ASP A 657 -4.59 -13.53 -21.74
C ASP A 657 -3.88 -13.62 -20.37
N GLY A 658 -4.56 -14.14 -19.35
CA GLY A 658 -4.07 -14.26 -17.99
C GLY A 658 -4.28 -13.02 -17.11
N GLY A 659 -4.80 -11.92 -17.66
CA GLY A 659 -5.15 -10.71 -16.93
C GLY A 659 -6.37 -10.91 -16.03
N TRP A 660 -6.47 -10.17 -14.94
CA TRP A 660 -7.62 -10.24 -14.01
C TRP A 660 -8.54 -9.03 -14.19
N PHE A 661 -9.85 -9.22 -14.07
CA PHE A 661 -10.83 -8.13 -14.09
C PHE A 661 -12.01 -8.40 -13.16
N TYR A 662 -12.57 -7.35 -12.58
CA TYR A 662 -13.79 -7.38 -11.80
C TYR A 662 -15.00 -7.26 -12.74
N HIS A 663 -16.02 -8.10 -12.57
CA HIS A 663 -17.26 -8.10 -13.33
C HIS A 663 -18.46 -7.91 -12.39
N ASN A 664 -19.30 -6.93 -12.69
CA ASN A 664 -20.54 -6.70 -11.97
C ASN A 664 -21.65 -7.61 -12.53
N PRO A 665 -22.16 -8.58 -11.75
CA PRO A 665 -23.14 -9.54 -12.24
C PRO A 665 -24.51 -8.93 -12.57
N TYR A 666 -24.78 -7.68 -12.17
CA TYR A 666 -26.09 -7.05 -12.31
C TYR A 666 -26.22 -6.17 -13.56
N ASN A 667 -25.14 -5.50 -13.99
CA ASN A 667 -25.15 -4.62 -15.15
C ASN A 667 -24.19 -5.06 -16.28
N GLY A 668 -23.36 -6.07 -16.05
CA GLY A 668 -22.39 -6.60 -17.02
C GLY A 668 -21.16 -5.72 -17.23
N GLU A 669 -20.95 -4.68 -16.40
CA GLU A 669 -19.75 -3.86 -16.47
C GLU A 669 -18.52 -4.62 -15.98
N GLY A 670 -17.37 -4.36 -16.62
CA GLY A 670 -16.08 -4.93 -16.26
C GLY A 670 -15.04 -3.84 -16.00
N VAL A 671 -14.24 -4.01 -14.96
CA VAL A 671 -13.11 -3.12 -14.61
C VAL A 671 -11.85 -3.96 -14.50
N TRP A 672 -10.78 -3.58 -15.20
CA TRP A 672 -9.54 -4.36 -15.24
C TRP A 672 -8.71 -4.15 -13.97
N TRP A 673 -8.18 -5.23 -13.39
CA TRP A 673 -7.25 -5.13 -12.26
C TRP A 673 -5.93 -4.47 -12.72
N PRO A 674 -5.34 -3.55 -11.93
CA PRO A 674 -5.63 -3.20 -10.54
C PRO A 674 -6.59 -2.01 -10.35
N GLU A 675 -7.36 -1.60 -11.37
CA GLU A 675 -8.38 -0.56 -11.17
C GLU A 675 -9.53 -1.12 -10.32
N LEU A 676 -9.99 -0.33 -9.35
CA LEU A 676 -11.12 -0.69 -8.50
C LEU A 676 -12.40 -0.05 -9.06
N PRO A 677 -13.54 -0.76 -9.03
CA PRO A 677 -14.83 -0.16 -9.35
C PRO A 677 -15.17 0.96 -8.35
N THR A 678 -15.81 2.02 -8.84
CA THR A 678 -16.14 3.20 -8.03
C THR A 678 -17.40 3.04 -7.16
N CYS A 679 -18.11 1.91 -7.28
CA CYS A 679 -19.33 1.64 -6.54
C CYS A 679 -19.52 0.13 -6.30
N ALA A 680 -20.31 -0.21 -5.29
CA ALA A 680 -20.73 -1.58 -5.04
C ALA A 680 -21.58 -2.14 -6.19
N ALA A 681 -21.51 -3.46 -6.39
CA ALA A 681 -22.36 -4.18 -7.32
C ALA A 681 -23.77 -4.28 -6.72
N GLU A 682 -24.59 -3.26 -6.93
CA GLU A 682 -25.97 -3.27 -6.48
C GLU A 682 -26.88 -4.00 -7.48
N PRO A 683 -27.78 -4.87 -7.01
CA PRO A 683 -28.87 -5.35 -7.85
C PRO A 683 -29.70 -4.16 -8.31
N ALA A 684 -30.11 -4.17 -9.58
CA ALA A 684 -30.97 -3.13 -10.13
C ALA A 684 -32.14 -2.85 -9.16
N SER A 685 -32.36 -1.57 -8.85
CA SER A 685 -33.38 -1.21 -7.87
C SER A 685 -34.72 -1.84 -8.23
N LEU A 686 -35.50 -2.25 -7.23
CA LEU A 686 -36.80 -2.90 -7.44
C LEU A 686 -37.70 -2.09 -8.38
N ASP A 687 -37.55 -0.76 -8.40
CA ASP A 687 -38.27 0.14 -9.31
C ASP A 687 -37.67 0.23 -10.72
N ALA A 688 -36.37 -0.01 -10.89
CA ALA A 688 -35.76 -0.24 -12.21
C ALA A 688 -36.21 -1.58 -12.80
N LEU A 689 -36.18 -2.65 -12.00
CA LEU A 689 -36.69 -3.97 -12.40
C LEU A 689 -38.20 -3.94 -12.72
N ARG A 690 -39.00 -3.18 -11.95
CA ARG A 690 -40.43 -2.97 -12.26
C ARG A 690 -40.64 -2.18 -13.55
N ARG A 691 -39.83 -1.15 -13.82
CA ARG A 691 -39.91 -0.37 -15.06
C ARG A 691 -39.50 -1.21 -16.28
N GLU A 692 -38.47 -2.03 -16.13
CA GLU A 692 -38.01 -2.93 -17.18
C GLU A 692 -39.04 -4.05 -17.43
N ALA A 693 -39.60 -4.64 -16.38
CA ALA A 693 -40.70 -5.60 -16.50
C ALA A 693 -41.94 -4.98 -17.16
N ALA A 694 -42.26 -3.72 -16.85
CA ALA A 694 -43.36 -2.97 -17.48
C ALA A 694 -43.07 -2.52 -18.92
N ALA A 695 -41.80 -2.43 -19.33
CA ALA A 695 -41.42 -2.12 -20.71
C ALA A 695 -41.45 -3.36 -21.63
N HIS A 696 -41.38 -4.56 -21.04
CA HIS A 696 -41.48 -5.83 -21.74
C HIS A 696 -42.90 -6.44 -21.71
N SER A 697 -43.84 -5.81 -20.99
CA SER A 697 -45.28 -6.10 -21.01
C SER A 697 -46.02 -5.12 -21.91
#